data_AF-A0A6N6TE16-F1
#
_entry.id   AF-A0A6N6TE16-F1
#
_cell.length_a   1.000
_cell.length_b   1.000
_cell.length_c   1.000
_cell.angle_alpha   90.00
_cell.angle_beta   90.00
_cell.angle_gamma   90.00
#
_symmetry.space_group_name_H-M   'P 1'
#
loop_
_entity.id
_entity.type
_entity.pdbx_description
1 polymer ?
#
loop_
_entity_poly.entity_id
_entity_poly.type
_entity_poly.pdbx_seq_one_letter_code
_entity_poly.pdbx_strand_id
1 'polypeptide(L)'
;MLHSLTRPERLMTLSHFLQVSTQPLLPLDDDDTVAYRALLGRWLIDLALLLGWVRAGRRRPPFHHHRCWDNDEFLALTGLAESDDESDEADEEEIECGRSRSPERFLRLLQQRRAELARITLDPDLPLVRNLELLAGLLGLSEAELAVLCFAVFLHGDRTFHHAIAQQSQSTSTSFLHKLLARLTGLPQDDIRAALSPTGTLIATGLVEIATRNTDLEDKLEVWKDLPNILFAPHADAEALMACFLKRSPRRTLTLANFPHLQRDTAAAVGLLRAALNNKIAGANLLLYGPPGVGKTEYAAVLAAAVGADLYEVDYADEDGDPIRGERRLRAFTLGQRLLARHDNALLLFDEVEDVFEHDPFADLFGGRRGRAAAGKAWINRTLENNPVPALWLTNDADSMNRAYLRRFDYAIRFTVPPQSVRIEIARHHLGDWAGEDDWLARIAAHEHLTPAQLERAAKLARHAGNGDLEANRALVQQALDRSATLLRQKRAPARNVVPTGYDLRFLNVDQDVPKLIAALQRRPQGIFCFHGPAGTGKSELARHIADALEKPLLVKRASDLLDMYLGQTEQRIAAMFDDARQRDAVLVLDEADSFLRDRRGARHSWEVTQVNELLTQMEAFDGLFICTTNLMESLDAASLRRFPWKIRFDFLKPGQRWGLFAQEFARLGGDIAQAAAWKESVLRLDGLTPGDVAAVVRQYELWDETPGAGEFYRRLVAEMAAKREEAVATAANRRKNATAYG
;
A
#
# COMPACT_ATOMS: atom_id res chain seq x y z
N MET A 1 12.55 33.21 -43.48
CA MET A 1 13.74 32.77 -44.24
C MET A 1 14.68 32.02 -43.31
N LEU A 2 14.58 30.69 -43.30
CA LEU A 2 15.67 29.72 -43.30
C LEU A 2 15.02 28.34 -43.18
N HIS A 3 14.75 27.79 -44.36
CA HIS A 3 14.47 26.39 -44.60
C HIS A 3 15.63 25.49 -44.12
N SER A 4 15.33 24.20 -43.98
CA SER A 4 16.22 23.04 -43.89
C SER A 4 16.72 22.65 -42.50
N LEU A 5 15.96 21.77 -41.84
CA LEU A 5 16.51 20.60 -41.15
C LEU A 5 15.54 19.42 -41.30
N THR A 6 15.28 19.03 -42.54
CA THR A 6 14.92 17.64 -42.85
C THR A 6 16.17 16.79 -42.60
N ARG A 7 16.18 16.01 -41.52
CA ARG A 7 17.14 14.89 -41.35
C ARG A 7 16.39 13.56 -41.47
N PRO A 8 16.43 12.90 -42.64
CA PRO A 8 16.02 11.51 -42.80
C PRO A 8 17.26 10.60 -42.87
N GLU A 9 18.15 10.66 -41.86
CA GLU A 9 19.36 9.81 -41.82
C GLU A 9 19.30 8.70 -40.75
N ARG A 10 18.28 8.69 -39.87
CA ARG A 10 18.13 7.69 -38.78
C ARG A 10 17.36 6.41 -39.18
N LEU A 11 16.88 6.31 -40.42
CA LEU A 11 16.01 5.21 -40.88
C LEU A 11 16.79 4.02 -41.48
N MET A 12 18.09 4.15 -41.79
CA MET A 12 18.74 3.24 -42.76
C MET A 12 19.20 1.87 -42.25
N THR A 13 19.28 1.61 -40.95
CA THR A 13 19.90 0.38 -40.40
C THR A 13 18.91 -0.70 -39.99
N LEU A 14 17.71 -0.34 -39.52
CA LEU A 14 16.64 -1.32 -39.27
C LEU A 14 16.03 -1.86 -40.54
N SER A 15 15.80 -0.98 -41.52
CA SER A 15 15.42 -1.38 -42.87
C SER A 15 16.48 -2.27 -43.52
N HIS A 16 17.75 -2.16 -43.13
CA HIS A 16 18.80 -3.07 -43.60
C HIS A 16 18.79 -4.42 -42.87
N PHE A 17 18.57 -4.42 -41.55
CA PHE A 17 18.47 -5.65 -40.76
C PHE A 17 17.23 -6.49 -41.11
N LEU A 18 16.07 -5.83 -41.24
CA LEU A 18 14.78 -6.43 -41.61
C LEU A 18 14.55 -6.48 -43.13
N GLN A 19 15.36 -5.79 -43.93
CA GLN A 19 15.18 -5.64 -45.38
C GLN A 19 13.80 -5.07 -45.73
N VAL A 20 13.40 -3.93 -45.15
CA VAL A 20 12.04 -3.38 -45.34
C VAL A 20 11.95 -2.57 -46.65
N SER A 21 10.91 -2.81 -47.46
CA SER A 21 10.63 -2.08 -48.72
C SER A 21 10.04 -0.69 -48.45
N THR A 22 10.32 0.29 -49.31
CA THR A 22 9.72 1.64 -49.23
C THR A 22 8.46 1.82 -50.09
N GLN A 23 7.95 0.75 -50.70
CA GLN A 23 6.74 0.77 -51.54
C GLN A 23 5.67 -0.18 -50.96
N PRO A 24 4.41 0.27 -50.83
CA PRO A 24 3.32 -0.57 -50.31
C PRO A 24 2.95 -1.64 -51.33
N LEU A 25 2.86 -2.90 -50.88
CA LEU A 25 2.33 -4.02 -51.66
C LEU A 25 0.90 -4.34 -51.20
N LEU A 26 0.10 -4.90 -52.11
CA LEU A 26 -1.36 -5.14 -51.97
C LEU A 26 -1.71 -6.15 -50.84
N PRO A 27 -2.98 -6.18 -50.35
CA PRO A 27 -3.34 -6.73 -49.05
C PRO A 27 -3.20 -8.26 -48.94
N LEU A 28 -2.90 -8.71 -47.72
CA LEU A 28 -2.48 -10.06 -47.33
C LEU A 28 -3.65 -10.98 -46.92
N ASP A 29 -3.47 -12.28 -47.17
CA ASP A 29 -4.27 -13.41 -46.66
C ASP A 29 -3.94 -13.72 -45.17
N ASP A 30 -4.87 -14.40 -44.49
CA ASP A 30 -5.01 -14.66 -43.03
C ASP A 30 -3.83 -15.32 -42.25
N ASP A 31 -2.64 -15.50 -42.81
CA ASP A 31 -1.47 -16.09 -42.10
C ASP A 31 -0.22 -15.19 -42.21
N ASP A 32 -0.22 -14.10 -41.44
CA ASP A 32 0.85 -13.08 -41.39
C ASP A 32 2.24 -13.67 -41.09
N THR A 33 2.34 -14.88 -40.52
CA THR A 33 3.62 -15.56 -40.25
C THR A 33 4.38 -15.93 -41.54
N VAL A 34 3.66 -16.16 -42.64
CA VAL A 34 4.26 -16.47 -43.95
C VAL A 34 5.11 -15.30 -44.46
N ALA A 35 4.67 -14.07 -44.20
CA ALA A 35 5.38 -12.86 -44.64
C ALA A 35 6.78 -12.74 -44.02
N TYR A 36 6.98 -13.26 -42.80
CA TYR A 36 8.28 -13.21 -42.11
C TYR A 36 9.20 -14.40 -42.43
N ARG A 37 8.71 -15.46 -43.10
CA ARG A 37 9.48 -16.69 -43.35
C ARG A 37 10.81 -16.43 -44.04
N ALA A 38 10.85 -15.50 -45.00
CA ALA A 38 12.08 -15.19 -45.72
C ALA A 38 13.18 -14.64 -44.79
N LEU A 39 12.80 -13.77 -43.83
CA LEU A 39 13.71 -13.24 -42.81
C LEU A 39 14.17 -14.35 -41.86
N LEU A 40 13.22 -15.13 -41.34
CA LEU A 40 13.51 -16.23 -40.39
C LEU A 40 14.42 -17.29 -41.02
N GLY A 41 14.14 -17.69 -42.25
CA GLY A 41 14.99 -18.62 -43.02
C GLY A 41 16.39 -18.06 -43.22
N ARG A 42 16.54 -16.77 -43.54
CA ARG A 42 17.86 -16.13 -43.67
C ARG A 42 18.65 -16.17 -42.37
N TRP A 43 18.02 -15.78 -41.25
CA TRP A 43 18.65 -15.81 -39.93
C TRP A 43 19.03 -17.22 -39.49
N LEU A 44 18.19 -18.20 -39.80
CA LEU A 44 18.46 -19.60 -39.48
C LEU A 44 19.68 -20.13 -40.26
N ILE A 45 19.83 -19.75 -41.54
CA ILE A 45 21.04 -20.04 -42.33
C ILE A 45 22.26 -19.31 -41.75
N ASP A 46 22.13 -18.03 -41.39
CA ASP A 46 23.20 -17.26 -40.75
C ASP A 46 23.67 -17.94 -39.45
N LEU A 47 22.74 -18.38 -38.60
CA LEU A 47 23.02 -19.15 -37.39
C LEU A 47 23.72 -20.46 -37.70
N ALA A 48 23.24 -21.24 -38.68
CA ALA A 48 23.85 -22.50 -39.10
C ALA A 48 25.31 -22.33 -39.54
N LEU A 49 25.60 -21.26 -40.30
CA LEU A 49 26.95 -20.93 -40.77
C LEU A 49 27.85 -20.44 -39.62
N LEU A 50 27.31 -19.62 -38.71
CA LEU A 50 28.06 -19.04 -37.58
C LEU A 50 28.38 -20.06 -36.48
N LEU A 51 27.41 -20.92 -36.16
CA LEU A 51 27.50 -21.94 -35.11
C LEU A 51 28.04 -23.27 -35.63
N GLY A 52 28.27 -23.37 -36.94
CA GLY A 52 28.88 -24.53 -37.57
C GLY A 52 28.01 -25.77 -37.54
N TRP A 53 26.68 -25.63 -37.55
CA TRP A 53 25.73 -26.75 -37.53
C TRP A 53 25.91 -27.73 -38.71
N VAL A 54 26.54 -27.26 -39.79
CA VAL A 54 26.86 -28.02 -41.01
C VAL A 54 28.14 -28.87 -40.87
N ARG A 55 29.02 -28.58 -39.91
CA ARG A 55 30.33 -29.26 -39.79
C ARG A 55 30.20 -30.57 -39.01
N ALA A 56 30.65 -31.68 -39.60
CA ALA A 56 30.70 -32.98 -38.93
C ALA A 56 31.53 -32.89 -37.64
N GLY A 57 30.93 -33.22 -36.50
CA GLY A 57 31.64 -33.32 -35.23
C GLY A 57 32.73 -34.40 -35.33
N ARG A 58 33.96 -34.11 -34.89
CA ARG A 58 35.14 -35.01 -34.98
C ARG A 58 35.02 -36.37 -34.26
N ARG A 59 33.88 -36.69 -33.66
CA ARG A 59 33.63 -37.96 -32.94
C ARG A 59 32.15 -38.33 -32.99
N ARG A 60 31.71 -39.09 -34.00
CA ARG A 60 30.50 -39.96 -33.94
C ARG A 60 30.44 -40.93 -35.14
N PRO A 61 29.72 -42.06 -35.04
CA PRO A 61 29.74 -43.16 -36.01
C PRO A 61 29.10 -42.79 -37.36
N PRO A 62 29.30 -43.59 -38.43
CA PRO A 62 29.11 -43.17 -39.84
C PRO A 62 27.66 -42.99 -40.32
N PHE A 63 26.66 -43.19 -39.47
CA PHE A 63 25.26 -43.37 -39.90
C PHE A 63 24.26 -42.36 -39.30
N HIS A 64 24.74 -41.24 -38.75
CA HIS A 64 23.86 -40.13 -38.36
C HIS A 64 24.12 -38.93 -39.26
N HIS A 65 23.08 -38.51 -39.98
CA HIS A 65 23.10 -37.40 -40.92
C HIS A 65 23.27 -36.06 -40.20
N HIS A 66 23.56 -35.02 -40.98
CA HIS A 66 23.84 -33.68 -40.46
C HIS A 66 22.63 -33.14 -39.70
N ARG A 67 22.86 -32.51 -38.54
CA ARG A 67 21.76 -32.09 -37.66
C ARG A 67 20.73 -31.19 -38.36
N CYS A 68 21.12 -30.39 -39.37
CA CYS A 68 20.17 -29.54 -40.11
C CYS A 68 19.39 -30.29 -41.20
N TRP A 69 19.88 -31.44 -41.68
CA TRP A 69 19.23 -32.26 -42.71
C TRP A 69 18.10 -33.13 -42.12
N ASP A 70 18.20 -33.43 -40.82
CA ASP A 70 17.19 -34.17 -40.05
C ASP A 70 16.24 -33.24 -39.27
N ASN A 71 16.26 -31.92 -39.56
CA ASN A 71 15.47 -30.91 -38.88
C ASN A 71 14.42 -30.34 -39.84
N ASP A 72 13.22 -30.93 -39.79
CA ASP A 72 12.12 -30.60 -40.70
C ASP A 72 11.73 -29.11 -40.61
N GLU A 73 11.74 -28.53 -39.41
CA GLU A 73 11.47 -27.10 -39.21
C GLU A 73 12.53 -26.19 -39.87
N PHE A 74 13.80 -26.60 -39.85
CA PHE A 74 14.89 -25.90 -40.52
C PHE A 74 14.73 -25.95 -42.03
N LEU A 75 14.45 -27.12 -42.61
CA LEU A 75 14.24 -27.26 -44.05
C LEU A 75 13.00 -26.48 -44.51
N ALA A 76 11.92 -26.53 -43.73
CA ALA A 76 10.69 -25.79 -44.00
C ALA A 76 10.88 -24.26 -44.02
N LEU A 77 11.56 -23.69 -43.02
CA LEU A 77 11.80 -22.24 -42.95
C LEU A 77 12.82 -21.75 -43.97
N THR A 78 13.83 -22.55 -44.28
CA THR A 78 14.85 -22.17 -45.26
C THR A 78 14.40 -22.41 -46.70
N GLY A 79 13.35 -23.21 -46.91
CA GLY A 79 12.89 -23.63 -48.22
C GLY A 79 13.86 -24.58 -48.93
N LEU A 80 14.69 -25.29 -48.15
CA LEU A 80 15.62 -26.31 -48.63
C LEU A 80 14.92 -27.68 -48.56
N ALA A 81 13.77 -27.85 -49.21
CA ALA A 81 13.22 -29.19 -49.40
C ALA A 81 14.05 -29.94 -50.45
N GLU A 82 14.22 -31.26 -50.30
CA GLU A 82 14.74 -32.11 -51.37
C GLU A 82 13.77 -31.96 -52.56
N SER A 83 14.21 -31.29 -53.63
CA SER A 83 13.51 -31.38 -54.90
C SER A 83 13.72 -32.80 -55.42
N ASP A 84 12.66 -33.58 -55.52
CA ASP A 84 12.63 -34.84 -56.27
C ASP A 84 12.88 -34.64 -57.79
N ASP A 85 13.07 -33.39 -58.23
CA ASP A 85 13.37 -33.03 -59.62
C ASP A 85 14.87 -32.74 -59.81
N GLU A 86 15.63 -33.82 -60.05
CA GLU A 86 16.67 -33.81 -61.09
C GLU A 86 16.63 -35.17 -61.78
N SER A 87 15.73 -35.25 -62.76
CA SER A 87 15.87 -36.12 -63.92
C SER A 87 17.17 -35.75 -64.65
N ASP A 88 18.28 -36.34 -64.23
CA ASP A 88 19.45 -36.51 -65.07
C ASP A 88 19.59 -38.01 -65.37
N GLU A 89 19.12 -38.42 -66.55
CA GLU A 89 19.38 -39.73 -67.19
C GLU A 89 20.86 -39.87 -67.61
N ALA A 90 21.79 -39.44 -66.76
CA ALA A 90 23.21 -39.63 -66.94
C ALA A 90 23.84 -39.77 -65.56
N ASP A 91 23.86 -41.00 -65.05
CA ASP A 91 24.94 -41.58 -64.22
C ASP A 91 24.38 -42.73 -63.35
N GLU A 92 23.85 -43.78 -63.99
CA GLU A 92 23.52 -45.05 -63.31
C GLU A 92 24.77 -45.83 -62.84
N GLU A 93 26.00 -45.36 -63.10
CA GLU A 93 27.24 -46.00 -62.65
C GLU A 93 27.89 -45.35 -61.40
N GLU A 94 27.37 -44.24 -60.85
CA GLU A 94 27.92 -43.60 -59.63
C GLU A 94 27.16 -43.93 -58.32
N ILE A 95 26.25 -44.91 -58.35
CA ILE A 95 25.45 -45.30 -57.16
C ILE A 95 26.29 -46.10 -56.12
N GLU A 96 27.51 -46.52 -56.44
CA GLU A 96 28.33 -47.37 -55.55
C GLU A 96 29.30 -46.64 -54.61
N CYS A 97 29.25 -45.30 -54.52
CA CYS A 97 30.08 -44.56 -53.56
C CYS A 97 29.37 -43.33 -52.97
N GLY A 98 28.57 -43.50 -51.91
CA GLY A 98 28.30 -42.58 -50.79
C GLY A 98 28.44 -41.05 -50.95
N ARG A 99 28.11 -40.46 -52.11
CA ARG A 99 28.40 -39.05 -52.45
C ARG A 99 27.19 -38.11 -52.47
N SER A 100 25.99 -38.57 -52.12
CA SER A 100 24.79 -37.72 -52.15
C SER A 100 24.73 -36.67 -51.01
N ARG A 101 25.53 -36.79 -49.94
CA ARG A 101 25.43 -35.93 -48.74
C ARG A 101 26.77 -35.32 -48.31
N SER A 102 27.48 -34.63 -49.21
CA SER A 102 28.74 -33.97 -48.84
C SER A 102 28.48 -32.64 -48.08
N PRO A 103 29.19 -32.37 -46.97
CA PRO A 103 29.05 -31.10 -46.22
C PRO A 103 29.33 -29.86 -47.07
N GLU A 104 30.17 -30.00 -48.09
CA GLU A 104 30.53 -28.93 -49.01
C GLU A 104 29.39 -28.56 -49.97
N ARG A 105 28.62 -29.55 -50.47
CA ARG A 105 27.41 -29.31 -51.29
C ARG A 105 26.35 -28.58 -50.47
N PHE A 106 26.11 -29.02 -49.23
CA PHE A 106 25.13 -28.38 -48.35
C PHE A 106 25.54 -26.95 -47.95
N LEU A 107 26.82 -26.70 -47.70
CA LEU A 107 27.32 -25.33 -47.49
C LEU A 107 27.07 -24.41 -48.71
N ARG A 108 27.25 -24.91 -49.94
CA ARG A 108 26.95 -24.13 -51.16
C ARG A 108 25.46 -23.84 -51.29
N LEU A 109 24.61 -24.84 -51.04
CA LEU A 109 23.15 -24.67 -51.06
C LEU A 109 22.69 -23.62 -50.04
N LEU A 110 23.21 -23.67 -48.80
CA LEU A 110 22.92 -22.68 -47.78
C LEU A 110 23.36 -21.26 -48.20
N GLN A 111 24.56 -21.12 -48.77
CA GLN A 111 25.06 -19.82 -49.24
C GLN A 111 24.23 -19.25 -50.39
N GLN A 112 23.84 -20.10 -51.35
CA GLN A 112 22.97 -19.72 -52.45
C GLN A 112 21.60 -19.28 -51.94
N ARG A 113 20.98 -20.11 -51.09
CA ARG A 113 19.65 -19.82 -50.54
C ARG A 113 19.64 -18.57 -49.67
N ARG A 114 20.70 -18.35 -48.87
CA ARG A 114 20.91 -17.10 -48.13
C ARG A 114 20.90 -15.88 -49.04
N ALA A 115 21.56 -15.96 -50.21
CA ALA A 115 21.62 -14.85 -51.16
C ALA A 115 20.26 -14.60 -51.86
N GLU A 116 19.47 -15.65 -52.08
CA GLU A 116 18.11 -15.54 -52.60
C GLU A 116 17.17 -14.88 -51.59
N LEU A 117 17.16 -15.38 -50.35
CA LEU A 117 16.33 -14.84 -49.26
C LEU A 117 16.70 -13.39 -48.93
N ALA A 118 17.98 -13.02 -49.04
CA ALA A 118 18.44 -11.66 -48.82
C ALA A 118 17.96 -10.64 -49.87
N ARG A 119 17.27 -11.06 -50.94
CA ARG A 119 16.64 -10.16 -51.92
C ARG A 119 15.18 -9.86 -51.58
N ILE A 120 14.57 -10.65 -50.70
CA ILE A 120 13.17 -10.51 -50.32
C ILE A 120 13.07 -9.43 -49.26
N THR A 121 12.22 -8.44 -49.50
CA THR A 121 12.01 -7.34 -48.57
C THR A 121 10.70 -7.50 -47.80
N LEU A 122 10.70 -7.17 -46.51
CA LEU A 122 9.50 -7.13 -45.69
C LEU A 122 8.67 -5.86 -45.98
N ASP A 123 7.36 -5.98 -45.86
CA ASP A 123 6.45 -4.84 -45.91
C ASP A 123 6.53 -4.05 -44.58
N PRO A 124 6.75 -2.72 -44.61
CA PRO A 124 6.77 -1.88 -43.40
C PRO A 124 5.46 -1.89 -42.62
N ASP A 125 4.33 -2.13 -43.29
CA ASP A 125 3.00 -2.12 -42.67
C ASP A 125 2.69 -3.43 -41.92
N LEU A 126 3.58 -4.43 -41.99
CA LEU A 126 3.47 -5.65 -41.20
C LEU A 126 3.39 -5.33 -39.71
N PRO A 127 2.45 -5.95 -38.96
CA PRO A 127 2.20 -5.60 -37.55
C PRO A 127 3.46 -5.54 -36.70
N LEU A 128 4.32 -6.55 -36.77
CA LEU A 128 5.54 -6.62 -35.97
C LEU A 128 6.51 -5.48 -36.28
N VAL A 129 6.74 -5.18 -37.56
CA VAL A 129 7.68 -4.14 -38.00
C VAL A 129 7.22 -2.78 -37.48
N ARG A 130 5.96 -2.46 -37.74
CA ARG A 130 5.33 -1.21 -37.31
C ARG A 130 5.30 -1.08 -35.79
N ASN A 131 4.93 -2.13 -35.06
CA ASN A 131 4.86 -2.11 -33.60
C ASN A 131 6.23 -1.98 -32.93
N LEU A 132 7.25 -2.62 -33.49
CA LEU A 132 8.64 -2.47 -33.04
C LEU A 132 9.13 -1.02 -33.21
N GLU A 133 8.80 -0.38 -34.33
CA GLU A 133 9.13 1.04 -34.56
C GLU A 133 8.40 1.97 -33.59
N LEU A 134 7.10 1.74 -33.36
CA LEU A 134 6.33 2.50 -32.38
C LEU A 134 6.93 2.35 -30.97
N LEU A 135 7.24 1.13 -30.55
CA LEU A 135 7.83 0.86 -29.24
C LEU A 135 9.22 1.47 -29.09
N ALA A 136 10.04 1.43 -30.15
CA ALA A 136 11.34 2.10 -30.18
C ALA A 136 11.21 3.61 -30.06
N GLY A 137 10.21 4.20 -30.73
CA GLY A 137 9.87 5.62 -30.61
C GLY A 137 9.48 6.01 -29.18
N LEU A 138 8.65 5.19 -28.53
CA LEU A 138 8.18 5.40 -27.15
C LEU A 138 9.32 5.30 -26.13
N LEU A 139 10.14 4.24 -26.20
CA LEU A 139 11.20 3.95 -25.23
C LEU A 139 12.54 4.62 -25.55
N GLY A 140 12.69 5.20 -26.74
CA GLY A 140 13.95 5.76 -27.22
C GLY A 140 15.02 4.70 -27.43
N LEU A 141 14.63 3.52 -27.97
CA LEU A 141 15.56 2.41 -28.18
C LEU A 141 16.64 2.77 -29.20
N SER A 142 17.87 2.37 -28.90
CA SER A 142 18.96 2.35 -29.87
C SER A 142 18.73 1.26 -30.93
N GLU A 143 19.45 1.36 -32.05
CA GLU A 143 19.38 0.37 -33.12
C GLU A 143 19.78 -1.04 -32.64
N ALA A 144 20.79 -1.12 -31.77
CA ALA A 144 21.20 -2.36 -31.14
C ALA A 144 20.10 -2.93 -30.23
N GLU A 145 19.44 -2.11 -29.41
CA GLU A 145 18.33 -2.57 -28.58
C GLU A 145 17.15 -3.06 -29.44
N LEU A 146 16.80 -2.32 -30.49
CA LEU A 146 15.68 -2.72 -31.34
C LEU A 146 15.99 -4.01 -32.12
N ALA A 147 17.21 -4.18 -32.62
CA ALA A 147 17.62 -5.41 -33.32
C ALA A 147 17.63 -6.64 -32.38
N VAL A 148 18.13 -6.47 -31.16
CA VAL A 148 18.11 -7.51 -30.11
C VAL A 148 16.67 -7.88 -29.75
N LEU A 149 15.81 -6.87 -29.53
CA LEU A 149 14.41 -7.08 -29.20
C LEU A 149 13.68 -7.83 -30.31
N CYS A 150 13.89 -7.42 -31.56
CA CYS A 150 13.30 -8.07 -32.71
C CYS A 150 13.69 -9.56 -32.80
N PHE A 151 14.98 -9.86 -32.66
CA PHE A 151 15.46 -11.25 -32.65
C PHE A 151 14.83 -12.05 -31.51
N ALA A 152 14.77 -11.48 -30.30
CA ALA A 152 14.20 -12.13 -29.13
C ALA A 152 12.69 -12.38 -29.28
N VAL A 153 11.95 -11.44 -29.85
CA VAL A 153 10.51 -11.57 -30.12
C VAL A 153 10.23 -12.68 -31.13
N PHE A 154 11.01 -12.78 -32.21
CA PHE A 154 10.87 -13.90 -33.14
C PHE A 154 11.26 -15.24 -32.52
N LEU A 155 12.34 -15.27 -31.73
CA LEU A 155 12.82 -16.48 -31.05
C LEU A 155 11.75 -17.10 -30.15
N HIS A 156 10.90 -16.27 -29.52
CA HIS A 156 9.84 -16.74 -28.62
C HIS A 156 8.43 -16.70 -29.22
N GLY A 157 8.21 -15.92 -30.29
CA GLY A 157 6.91 -15.75 -30.94
C GLY A 157 6.64 -16.70 -32.10
N ASP A 158 7.69 -17.15 -32.81
CA ASP A 158 7.54 -18.11 -33.91
C ASP A 158 7.98 -19.51 -33.47
N ARG A 159 7.01 -20.43 -33.37
CA ARG A 159 7.22 -21.79 -32.86
C ARG A 159 8.19 -22.59 -33.74
N THR A 160 8.10 -22.42 -35.06
CA THR A 160 8.94 -23.15 -36.02
C THR A 160 10.38 -22.69 -35.91
N PHE A 161 10.60 -21.38 -35.78
CA PHE A 161 11.93 -20.78 -35.61
C PHE A 161 12.55 -21.18 -34.27
N HIS A 162 11.78 -21.14 -33.18
CA HIS A 162 12.22 -21.63 -31.87
C HIS A 162 12.65 -23.10 -31.93
N HIS A 163 11.80 -24.00 -32.43
CA HIS A 163 12.11 -25.42 -32.51
C HIS A 163 13.31 -25.72 -33.41
N ALA A 164 13.44 -25.02 -34.54
CA ALA A 164 14.57 -25.20 -35.43
C ALA A 164 15.91 -24.87 -34.76
N ILE A 165 15.94 -23.86 -33.88
CA ILE A 165 17.12 -23.51 -33.07
C ILE A 165 17.31 -24.52 -31.92
N ALA A 166 16.25 -24.86 -31.20
CA ALA A 166 16.30 -25.71 -30.01
C ALA A 166 16.83 -27.14 -30.31
N GLN A 167 16.50 -27.70 -31.48
CA GLN A 167 17.04 -28.98 -31.92
C GLN A 167 18.56 -28.93 -32.19
N GLN A 168 19.12 -27.74 -32.36
CA GLN A 168 20.54 -27.48 -32.63
C GLN A 168 21.30 -26.91 -31.43
N SER A 169 20.68 -26.93 -30.25
CA SER A 169 21.13 -26.16 -29.09
C SER A 169 22.58 -26.38 -28.69
N GLN A 170 23.20 -25.26 -28.33
CA GLN A 170 24.56 -25.16 -27.85
C GLN A 170 24.57 -24.26 -26.61
N SER A 171 25.32 -24.70 -25.60
CA SER A 171 25.52 -23.91 -24.39
C SER A 171 26.12 -22.54 -24.72
N THR A 172 25.35 -21.50 -24.45
CA THR A 172 25.61 -20.12 -24.83
C THR A 172 26.02 -19.31 -23.60
N SER A 173 27.26 -18.81 -23.61
CA SER A 173 27.72 -17.82 -22.62
C SER A 173 27.29 -16.40 -23.01
N THR A 174 27.20 -15.47 -22.05
CA THR A 174 26.82 -14.08 -22.33
C THR A 174 27.78 -13.39 -23.31
N SER A 175 29.08 -13.65 -23.20
CA SER A 175 30.08 -13.12 -24.17
C SER A 175 29.89 -13.70 -25.57
N PHE A 176 29.48 -14.97 -25.67
CA PHE A 176 29.19 -15.61 -26.94
C PHE A 176 27.90 -15.05 -27.56
N LEU A 177 26.84 -14.85 -26.76
CA LEU A 177 25.59 -14.20 -27.19
C LEU A 177 25.87 -12.83 -27.82
N HIS A 178 26.70 -11.99 -27.18
CA HIS A 178 27.07 -10.69 -27.73
C HIS A 178 27.73 -10.80 -29.12
N LYS A 179 28.65 -11.76 -29.30
CA LYS A 179 29.32 -11.99 -30.58
C LYS A 179 28.36 -12.51 -31.65
N LEU A 180 27.45 -13.41 -31.25
CA LEU A 180 26.46 -14.01 -32.13
C LEU A 180 25.52 -12.94 -32.67
N LEU A 181 24.91 -12.15 -31.77
CA LEU A 181 23.98 -11.08 -32.13
C LEU A 181 24.67 -9.98 -32.94
N ALA A 182 25.91 -9.61 -32.62
CA ALA A 182 26.68 -8.64 -33.42
C ALA A 182 26.89 -9.12 -34.86
N ARG A 183 27.20 -10.40 -35.06
CA ARG A 183 27.37 -10.98 -36.40
C ARG A 183 26.06 -11.14 -37.16
N LEU A 184 24.99 -11.50 -36.46
CA LEU A 184 23.66 -11.71 -37.05
C LEU A 184 23.01 -10.38 -37.45
N THR A 185 23.20 -9.33 -36.64
CA THR A 185 22.67 -7.98 -36.89
C THR A 185 23.58 -7.12 -37.77
N GLY A 186 24.88 -7.45 -37.84
CA GLY A 186 25.89 -6.62 -38.50
C GLY A 186 26.32 -5.39 -37.67
N LEU A 187 25.83 -5.26 -36.44
CA LEU A 187 26.13 -4.13 -35.55
C LEU A 187 27.42 -4.34 -34.75
N PRO A 188 28.07 -3.26 -34.27
CA PRO A 188 29.24 -3.36 -33.40
C PRO A 188 28.94 -4.16 -32.12
N GLN A 189 29.86 -5.04 -31.74
CA GLN A 189 29.69 -5.88 -30.54
C GLN A 189 29.57 -5.06 -29.25
N ASP A 190 30.22 -3.88 -29.19
CA ASP A 190 30.13 -2.99 -28.04
C ASP A 190 28.72 -2.41 -27.86
N ASP A 191 28.01 -2.14 -28.94
CA ASP A 191 26.63 -1.63 -28.91
C ASP A 191 25.65 -2.71 -28.44
N ILE A 192 25.83 -3.95 -28.93
CA ILE A 192 25.06 -5.11 -28.43
C ILE A 192 25.31 -5.33 -26.94
N ARG A 193 26.57 -5.23 -26.49
CA ARG A 193 26.92 -5.33 -25.07
C ARG A 193 26.27 -4.23 -24.25
N ALA A 194 26.18 -3.01 -24.78
CA ALA A 194 25.50 -1.91 -24.11
C ALA A 194 23.98 -2.14 -24.01
N ALA A 195 23.35 -2.59 -25.10
CA ALA A 195 21.92 -2.94 -25.15
C ALA A 195 21.53 -4.02 -24.13
N LEU A 196 22.38 -5.03 -23.97
CA LEU A 196 22.21 -6.16 -23.04
C LEU A 196 22.81 -5.91 -21.65
N SER A 197 23.25 -4.69 -21.35
CA SER A 197 23.75 -4.33 -20.03
C SER A 197 22.59 -4.12 -19.04
N PRO A 198 22.81 -4.28 -17.72
CA PRO A 198 21.78 -3.98 -16.70
C PRO A 198 21.25 -2.55 -16.72
N THR A 199 21.99 -1.62 -17.34
CA THR A 199 21.61 -0.22 -17.53
C THR A 199 20.93 0.06 -18.87
N GLY A 200 21.01 -0.90 -19.81
CA GLY A 200 20.34 -0.83 -21.10
C GLY A 200 18.82 -0.85 -20.93
N THR A 201 18.11 -0.25 -21.88
CA THR A 201 16.66 -0.05 -21.79
C THR A 201 15.94 -1.37 -21.70
N LEU A 202 16.27 -2.34 -22.55
CA LEU A 202 15.59 -3.64 -22.61
C LEU A 202 15.63 -4.41 -21.29
N ILE A 203 16.81 -4.44 -20.67
CA ILE A 203 17.02 -5.16 -19.41
C ILE A 203 16.43 -4.38 -18.24
N ALA A 204 16.58 -3.06 -18.22
CA ALA A 204 16.07 -2.20 -17.15
C ALA A 204 14.53 -2.18 -17.11
N THR A 205 13.86 -2.25 -18.26
CA THR A 205 12.39 -2.33 -18.34
C THR A 205 11.86 -3.76 -18.20
N GLY A 206 12.73 -4.78 -18.26
CA GLY A 206 12.32 -6.19 -18.20
C GLY A 206 11.64 -6.71 -19.47
N LEU A 207 11.73 -5.99 -20.59
CA LEU A 207 11.23 -6.50 -21.88
C LEU A 207 12.05 -7.70 -22.37
N VAL A 208 13.34 -7.72 -22.02
CA VAL A 208 14.26 -8.81 -22.30
C VAL A 208 14.99 -9.18 -21.02
N GLU A 209 15.17 -10.47 -20.78
CA GLU A 209 15.95 -11.01 -19.68
C GLU A 209 17.09 -11.90 -20.21
N ILE A 210 18.21 -11.91 -19.50
CA ILE A 210 19.36 -12.75 -19.86
C ILE A 210 19.63 -13.71 -18.72
N ALA A 211 19.61 -15.01 -19.02
CA ALA A 211 19.95 -16.03 -18.02
C ALA A 211 21.40 -15.83 -17.54
N THR A 212 21.61 -15.82 -16.22
CA THR A 212 22.96 -15.58 -15.66
C THR A 212 23.91 -16.77 -15.86
N ARG A 213 23.35 -17.98 -15.96
CA ARG A 213 24.09 -19.23 -16.19
C ARG A 213 24.30 -19.45 -17.68
N ASN A 214 25.21 -20.34 -18.04
CA ASN A 214 25.28 -20.83 -19.41
C ASN A 214 24.12 -21.80 -19.62
N THR A 215 23.26 -21.48 -20.59
CA THR A 215 22.07 -22.22 -20.99
C THR A 215 22.04 -22.29 -22.50
N ASP A 216 21.07 -22.99 -23.07
CA ASP A 216 20.88 -23.02 -24.52
C ASP A 216 20.43 -21.64 -25.04
N LEU A 217 20.55 -21.39 -26.34
CA LEU A 217 20.41 -20.04 -26.91
C LEU A 217 19.00 -19.46 -26.68
N GLU A 218 17.99 -20.30 -26.88
CA GLU A 218 16.57 -20.07 -26.64
C GLU A 218 16.27 -19.71 -25.18
N ASP A 219 16.92 -20.38 -24.23
CA ASP A 219 16.79 -20.13 -22.79
C ASP A 219 17.71 -18.99 -22.31
N LYS A 220 18.65 -18.54 -23.15
CA LYS A 220 19.63 -17.53 -22.77
C LYS A 220 19.06 -16.11 -22.86
N LEU A 221 18.18 -15.89 -23.83
CA LEU A 221 17.58 -14.60 -24.15
C LEU A 221 16.06 -14.74 -24.05
N GLU A 222 15.50 -14.45 -22.88
CA GLU A 222 14.06 -14.52 -22.62
C GLU A 222 13.41 -13.16 -22.90
N VAL A 223 12.13 -13.15 -23.24
CA VAL A 223 11.31 -11.93 -23.37
C VAL A 223 10.16 -11.96 -22.39
N TRP A 224 9.58 -10.79 -22.12
CA TRP A 224 8.29 -10.75 -21.42
C TRP A 224 7.25 -11.60 -22.19
N LYS A 225 6.59 -12.53 -21.48
CA LYS A 225 5.77 -13.62 -22.02
C LYS A 225 4.78 -13.18 -23.09
N ASP A 226 4.07 -12.08 -22.86
CA ASP A 226 3.04 -11.57 -23.79
C ASP A 226 3.58 -10.59 -24.83
N LEU A 227 4.84 -10.19 -24.74
CA LEU A 227 5.45 -9.24 -25.67
C LEU A 227 5.36 -9.70 -27.13
N PRO A 228 5.63 -10.97 -27.50
CA PRO A 228 5.42 -11.42 -28.86
C PRO A 228 3.96 -11.29 -29.29
N ASN A 229 3.01 -11.76 -28.49
CA ASN A 229 1.58 -11.69 -28.82
C ASN A 229 1.13 -10.24 -29.06
N ILE A 230 1.57 -9.30 -28.20
CA ILE A 230 1.28 -7.88 -28.33
C ILE A 230 1.88 -7.32 -29.62
N LEU A 231 3.13 -7.65 -29.94
CA LEU A 231 3.81 -7.08 -31.09
C LEU A 231 3.39 -7.69 -32.44
N PHE A 232 2.92 -8.95 -32.47
CA PHE A 232 2.36 -9.55 -33.68
C PHE A 232 0.92 -9.09 -33.97
N ALA A 233 0.19 -8.60 -32.96
CA ALA A 233 -1.16 -8.07 -33.16
C ALA A 233 -1.15 -6.67 -33.80
N PRO A 234 -2.10 -6.34 -34.71
CA PRO A 234 -2.19 -5.00 -35.28
C PRO A 234 -2.69 -3.99 -34.24
N HIS A 235 -1.99 -2.85 -34.11
CA HIS A 235 -2.41 -1.73 -33.24
C HIS A 235 -2.70 -0.48 -34.07
N ALA A 236 -3.65 0.35 -33.66
CA ALA A 236 -3.99 1.56 -34.42
C ALA A 236 -2.86 2.61 -34.37
N ASP A 237 -2.23 2.80 -33.22
CA ASP A 237 -1.20 3.82 -32.98
C ASP A 237 -0.33 3.47 -31.75
N ALA A 238 0.58 4.38 -31.39
CA ALA A 238 1.45 4.23 -30.22
C ALA A 238 0.68 4.21 -28.89
N GLU A 239 -0.49 4.87 -28.80
CA GLU A 239 -1.30 4.92 -27.59
C GLU A 239 -2.00 3.58 -27.34
N ALA A 240 -2.55 2.96 -28.40
CA ALA A 240 -3.11 1.62 -28.38
C ALA A 240 -2.07 0.58 -27.95
N LEU A 241 -0.85 0.66 -28.50
CA LEU A 241 0.25 -0.22 -28.10
C LEU A 241 0.67 0.01 -26.64
N MET A 242 0.77 1.26 -26.20
CA MET A 242 1.12 1.61 -24.82
C MET A 242 0.09 1.07 -23.80
N ALA A 243 -1.19 1.06 -24.16
CA ALA A 243 -2.26 0.55 -23.30
C ALA A 243 -2.15 -0.96 -23.01
N CYS A 244 -1.39 -1.73 -23.81
CA CYS A 244 -1.08 -3.13 -23.53
C CYS A 244 -0.08 -3.31 -22.38
N PHE A 245 0.70 -2.29 -22.04
CA PHE A 245 1.74 -2.34 -20.99
C PHE A 245 1.34 -1.60 -19.71
N LEU A 246 0.35 -0.70 -19.79
CA LEU A 246 0.00 0.21 -18.70
C LEU A 246 -1.49 0.12 -18.37
N LYS A 247 -1.76 -0.06 -17.08
CA LYS A 247 -3.12 -0.04 -16.56
C LYS A 247 -3.52 1.37 -16.15
N ARG A 248 -4.47 1.98 -16.86
CA ARG A 248 -5.05 3.27 -16.43
C ARG A 248 -5.94 3.04 -15.21
N SER A 249 -5.75 3.84 -14.17
CA SER A 249 -6.61 3.80 -12.99
C SER A 249 -8.05 4.17 -13.38
N PRO A 250 -9.06 3.43 -12.91
CA PRO A 250 -10.45 3.76 -13.20
C PRO A 250 -10.83 5.11 -12.56
N ARG A 251 -11.71 5.87 -13.22
CA ARG A 251 -12.23 7.12 -12.66
C ARG A 251 -13.01 6.81 -11.38
N ARG A 252 -12.57 7.41 -10.28
CA ARG A 252 -13.22 7.30 -8.97
C ARG A 252 -14.26 8.41 -8.78
N THR A 253 -15.23 8.17 -7.90
CA THR A 253 -16.35 9.09 -7.63
C THR A 253 -16.04 10.16 -6.58
N LEU A 254 -15.00 9.96 -5.77
CA LEU A 254 -14.64 10.85 -4.68
C LEU A 254 -13.94 12.12 -5.19
N THR A 255 -14.05 13.20 -4.41
CA THR A 255 -13.46 14.51 -4.70
C THR A 255 -12.69 15.03 -3.50
N LEU A 256 -11.96 16.15 -3.65
CA LEU A 256 -11.24 16.79 -2.56
C LEU A 256 -12.15 17.15 -1.37
N ALA A 257 -13.43 17.41 -1.63
CA ALA A 257 -14.41 17.72 -0.59
C ALA A 257 -14.64 16.55 0.38
N ASN A 258 -14.36 15.31 -0.04
CA ASN A 258 -14.52 14.12 0.81
C ASN A 258 -13.33 13.90 1.77
N PHE A 259 -12.26 14.69 1.65
CA PHE A 259 -11.06 14.59 2.48
C PHE A 259 -10.73 15.90 3.21
N PRO A 260 -11.69 16.52 3.95
CA PRO A 260 -11.47 17.82 4.58
C PRO A 260 -10.38 17.78 5.66
N HIS A 261 -10.21 16.63 6.32
CA HIS A 261 -9.18 16.38 7.32
C HIS A 261 -7.74 16.41 6.75
N LEU A 262 -7.57 16.28 5.43
CA LEU A 262 -6.26 16.33 4.75
C LEU A 262 -6.02 17.66 4.03
N GLN A 263 -6.90 18.66 4.16
CA GLN A 263 -6.89 19.87 3.33
C GLN A 263 -5.53 20.59 3.28
N ARG A 264 -4.79 20.64 4.40
CA ARG A 264 -3.45 21.25 4.45
C ARG A 264 -2.44 20.46 3.62
N ASP A 265 -2.42 19.15 3.78
CA ASP A 265 -1.54 18.23 3.04
C ASP A 265 -1.90 18.18 1.55
N THR A 266 -3.20 18.23 1.24
CA THR A 266 -3.71 18.32 -0.13
C THR A 266 -3.15 19.53 -0.86
N ALA A 267 -3.14 20.71 -0.23
CA ALA A 267 -2.64 21.93 -0.87
C ALA A 267 -1.14 21.81 -1.22
N ALA A 268 -0.34 21.25 -0.31
CA ALA A 268 1.08 21.00 -0.55
C ALA A 268 1.30 19.96 -1.67
N ALA A 269 0.60 18.82 -1.61
CA ALA A 269 0.73 17.75 -2.60
C ALA A 269 0.29 18.19 -4.00
N VAL A 270 -0.85 18.89 -4.13
CA VAL A 270 -1.31 19.44 -5.41
C VAL A 270 -0.30 20.45 -5.96
N GLY A 271 0.29 21.29 -5.09
CA GLY A 271 1.34 22.23 -5.48
C GLY A 271 2.59 21.53 -6.01
N LEU A 272 3.10 20.52 -5.29
CA LEU A 272 4.24 19.70 -5.69
C LEU A 272 3.98 19.01 -7.04
N LEU A 273 2.86 18.31 -7.17
CA LEU A 273 2.52 17.56 -8.38
C LEU A 273 2.32 18.47 -9.59
N ARG A 274 1.63 19.61 -9.45
CA ARG A 274 1.50 20.60 -10.55
C ARG A 274 2.84 21.19 -10.95
N ALA A 275 3.70 21.51 -9.98
CA ALA A 275 5.04 22.02 -10.28
C ALA A 275 5.88 20.97 -11.02
N ALA A 276 5.78 19.70 -10.61
CA ALA A 276 6.49 18.60 -11.23
C ALA A 276 6.01 18.35 -12.68
N LEU A 277 4.69 18.33 -12.91
CA LEU A 277 4.10 18.17 -14.24
C LEU A 277 4.45 19.35 -15.17
N ASN A 278 4.23 20.59 -14.72
CA ASN A 278 4.43 21.78 -15.54
C ASN A 278 5.90 22.04 -15.89
N ASN A 279 6.82 21.79 -14.95
CA ASN A 279 8.24 22.06 -15.14
C ASN A 279 9.07 20.81 -15.48
N LYS A 280 8.42 19.64 -15.63
CA LYS A 280 9.07 18.34 -15.86
C LYS A 280 10.19 18.06 -14.85
N ILE A 281 9.90 18.28 -13.56
CA ILE A 281 10.84 18.05 -12.46
C ILE A 281 10.99 16.54 -12.29
N ALA A 282 12.16 16.01 -12.61
CA ALA A 282 12.51 14.62 -12.33
C ALA A 282 12.68 14.42 -10.82
N GLY A 283 12.37 13.23 -10.32
CA GLY A 283 12.56 12.92 -8.89
C GLY A 283 11.34 13.19 -8.01
N ALA A 284 10.20 13.58 -8.57
CA ALA A 284 9.01 13.93 -7.78
C ALA A 284 8.32 12.68 -7.22
N ASN A 285 8.34 12.50 -5.90
CA ASN A 285 7.80 11.34 -5.21
C ASN A 285 6.94 11.71 -4.00
N LEU A 286 5.66 11.34 -4.03
CA LEU A 286 4.71 11.52 -2.94
C LEU A 286 4.40 10.19 -2.26
N LEU A 287 4.63 10.10 -0.95
CA LEU A 287 4.31 8.90 -0.15
C LEU A 287 2.96 9.06 0.56
N LEU A 288 2.08 8.08 0.43
CA LEU A 288 0.81 7.98 1.14
C LEU A 288 0.87 6.75 2.05
N TYR A 289 0.84 6.95 3.37
CA TYR A 289 1.04 5.85 4.32
C TYR A 289 0.00 5.83 5.42
N GLY A 290 -0.35 4.64 5.93
CA GLY A 290 -1.30 4.50 7.03
C GLY A 290 -2.05 3.17 6.98
N PRO A 291 -2.98 2.91 7.93
CA PRO A 291 -3.65 1.62 8.03
C PRO A 291 -4.36 1.18 6.73
N PRO A 292 -4.58 -0.12 6.53
CA PRO A 292 -5.33 -0.61 5.37
C PRO A 292 -6.80 -0.15 5.42
N GLY A 293 -7.38 0.12 4.24
CA GLY A 293 -8.81 0.44 4.10
C GLY A 293 -9.23 1.88 4.43
N VAL A 294 -8.29 2.78 4.73
CA VAL A 294 -8.53 4.21 5.02
C VAL A 294 -8.71 5.10 3.78
N GLY A 295 -8.66 4.54 2.57
CA GLY A 295 -8.90 5.26 1.32
C GLY A 295 -7.66 5.87 0.65
N LYS A 296 -6.45 5.32 0.88
CA LYS A 296 -5.21 5.83 0.28
C LYS A 296 -5.23 5.80 -1.25
N THR A 297 -5.63 4.67 -1.85
CA THR A 297 -5.75 4.48 -3.31
C THR A 297 -6.80 5.43 -3.90
N GLU A 298 -7.92 5.63 -3.21
CA GLU A 298 -8.96 6.58 -3.61
C GLU A 298 -8.43 8.03 -3.61
N TYR A 299 -7.72 8.42 -2.55
CA TYR A 299 -7.12 9.75 -2.47
C TYR A 299 -6.07 10.00 -3.55
N ALA A 300 -5.28 9.00 -3.94
CA ALA A 300 -4.35 9.09 -5.06
C ALA A 300 -5.07 9.45 -6.38
N ALA A 301 -6.21 8.82 -6.64
CA ALA A 301 -7.06 9.14 -7.79
C ALA A 301 -7.64 10.57 -7.71
N VAL A 302 -8.05 11.01 -6.50
CA VAL A 302 -8.51 12.38 -6.28
C VAL A 302 -7.41 13.40 -6.54
N LEU A 303 -6.18 13.14 -6.10
CA LEU A 303 -5.03 14.02 -6.38
C LEU A 303 -4.75 14.14 -7.87
N ALA A 304 -4.77 13.01 -8.60
CA ALA A 304 -4.60 13.00 -10.04
C ALA A 304 -5.65 13.86 -10.76
N ALA A 305 -6.92 13.68 -10.39
CA ALA A 305 -8.02 14.50 -10.92
C ALA A 305 -7.86 16.00 -10.59
N ALA A 306 -7.40 16.33 -9.38
CA ALA A 306 -7.18 17.70 -8.94
C ALA A 306 -6.05 18.42 -9.70
N VAL A 307 -5.04 17.70 -10.15
CA VAL A 307 -3.96 18.24 -11.00
C VAL A 307 -4.25 18.14 -12.49
N GLY A 308 -5.32 17.45 -12.88
CA GLY A 308 -5.70 17.24 -14.29
C GLY A 308 -4.82 16.22 -15.01
N ALA A 309 -4.27 15.25 -14.28
CA ALA A 309 -3.39 14.21 -14.81
C ALA A 309 -4.08 12.84 -14.85
N ASP A 310 -3.65 12.02 -15.81
CA ASP A 310 -4.01 10.63 -15.93
C ASP A 310 -3.18 9.77 -14.98
N LEU A 311 -3.86 8.98 -14.16
CA LEU A 311 -3.23 8.08 -13.21
C LEU A 311 -3.07 6.68 -13.83
N TYR A 312 -1.85 6.18 -13.83
CA TYR A 312 -1.51 4.83 -14.25
C TYR A 312 -1.07 4.01 -13.06
N GLU A 313 -1.44 2.74 -12.99
CA GLU A 313 -1.14 1.82 -11.90
C GLU A 313 -0.08 0.80 -12.36
N VAL A 314 0.87 0.49 -11.47
CA VAL A 314 1.78 -0.65 -11.68
C VAL A 314 1.07 -1.92 -11.26
N ASP A 315 1.00 -2.90 -12.16
CA ASP A 315 0.34 -4.17 -11.88
C ASP A 315 0.91 -4.89 -10.65
N TYR A 316 -0.02 -5.47 -9.89
CA TYR A 316 0.25 -6.26 -8.69
C TYR A 316 0.09 -7.76 -8.92
N ALA A 317 -0.54 -8.15 -10.03
CA ALA A 317 -0.78 -9.53 -10.44
C ALA A 317 -0.40 -9.70 -11.91
N ASP A 318 0.12 -10.87 -12.28
CA ASP A 318 0.35 -11.21 -13.67
C ASP A 318 -0.96 -11.68 -14.33
N GLU A 319 -0.89 -12.04 -15.61
CA GLU A 319 -2.04 -12.45 -16.42
C GLU A 319 -2.76 -13.69 -15.86
N ASP A 320 -2.04 -14.54 -15.11
CA ASP A 320 -2.59 -15.73 -14.46
C ASP A 320 -3.29 -15.37 -13.13
N GLY A 321 -3.26 -14.09 -12.73
CA GLY A 321 -3.78 -13.58 -11.47
C GLY A 321 -2.84 -13.81 -10.29
N ASP A 322 -1.62 -14.31 -10.54
CA ASP A 322 -0.65 -14.58 -9.50
C ASP A 322 0.05 -13.30 -9.06
N PRO A 323 0.29 -13.09 -7.74
CA PRO A 323 0.95 -11.90 -7.26
C PRO A 323 2.36 -11.72 -7.84
N ILE A 324 2.61 -10.60 -8.50
CA ILE A 324 3.95 -10.24 -8.97
C ILE A 324 4.74 -9.73 -7.77
N ARG A 325 5.81 -10.41 -7.35
CA ARG A 325 6.63 -9.96 -6.21
C ARG A 325 7.97 -9.36 -6.64
N GLY A 326 8.42 -8.33 -5.91
CA GLY A 326 9.79 -7.80 -5.94
C GLY A 326 10.23 -7.18 -7.28
N GLU A 327 11.30 -7.75 -7.87
CA GLU A 327 12.04 -7.17 -9.01
C GLU A 327 11.19 -6.96 -10.27
N ARG A 328 10.18 -7.83 -10.51
CA ARG A 328 9.28 -7.70 -11.67
C ARG A 328 8.38 -6.45 -11.57
N ARG A 329 7.83 -6.12 -10.39
CA ARG A 329 7.05 -4.88 -10.18
C ARG A 329 7.93 -3.63 -10.37
N LEU A 330 9.20 -3.69 -9.97
CA LEU A 330 10.15 -2.60 -10.20
C LEU A 330 10.47 -2.39 -11.69
N ARG A 331 10.58 -3.47 -12.46
CA ARG A 331 10.77 -3.41 -13.92
C ARG A 331 9.52 -2.84 -14.61
N ALA A 332 8.32 -3.26 -14.19
CA ALA A 332 7.06 -2.68 -14.67
C ALA A 332 6.96 -1.17 -14.35
N PHE A 333 7.36 -0.75 -13.13
CA PHE A 333 7.47 0.67 -12.80
C PHE A 333 8.47 1.40 -13.70
N THR A 334 9.64 0.81 -13.97
CA THR A 334 10.65 1.38 -14.88
C THR A 334 10.10 1.56 -16.29
N LEU A 335 9.39 0.54 -16.79
CA LEU A 335 8.75 0.57 -18.09
C LEU A 335 7.72 1.70 -18.16
N GLY A 336 6.83 1.81 -17.16
CA GLY A 336 5.87 2.90 -17.07
C GLY A 336 6.50 4.29 -17.02
N GLN A 337 7.55 4.47 -16.21
CA GLN A 337 8.29 5.73 -16.17
C GLN A 337 8.86 6.13 -17.53
N ARG A 338 9.34 5.18 -18.34
CA ARG A 338 9.91 5.45 -19.66
C ARG A 338 8.83 5.71 -20.71
N LEU A 339 7.79 4.88 -20.75
CA LEU A 339 6.67 5.02 -21.69
C LEU A 339 5.95 6.37 -21.49
N LEU A 340 5.74 6.76 -20.23
CA LEU A 340 5.02 7.98 -19.88
C LEU A 340 5.91 9.23 -19.83
N ALA A 341 7.23 9.11 -19.99
CA ALA A 341 8.17 10.24 -19.86
C ALA A 341 7.89 11.41 -20.82
N ARG A 342 7.25 11.13 -21.96
CA ARG A 342 6.87 12.14 -22.97
C ARG A 342 5.43 12.62 -22.84
N HIS A 343 4.66 12.06 -21.91
CA HIS A 343 3.27 12.41 -21.67
C HIS A 343 3.20 13.61 -20.73
N ASP A 344 2.53 14.69 -21.13
CA ASP A 344 2.58 15.96 -20.38
C ASP A 344 1.77 15.93 -19.07
N ASN A 345 0.79 15.03 -18.95
CA ASN A 345 -0.13 14.95 -17.80
C ASN A 345 -0.31 13.52 -17.29
N ALA A 346 0.78 12.83 -16.95
CA ALA A 346 0.71 11.47 -16.41
C ALA A 346 1.26 11.40 -14.97
N LEU A 347 0.67 10.54 -14.16
CA LEU A 347 1.15 10.15 -12.84
C LEU A 347 1.23 8.62 -12.77
N LEU A 348 2.23 8.11 -12.06
CA LEU A 348 2.39 6.67 -11.87
C LEU A 348 2.15 6.28 -10.40
N LEU A 349 1.29 5.30 -10.16
CA LEU A 349 0.91 4.78 -8.87
C LEU A 349 1.60 3.45 -8.60
N PHE A 350 2.32 3.37 -7.49
CA PHE A 350 2.89 2.14 -6.96
C PHE A 350 2.19 1.79 -5.64
N ASP A 351 1.34 0.76 -5.65
CA ASP A 351 0.66 0.27 -4.44
C ASP A 351 1.47 -0.78 -3.68
N GLU A 352 1.26 -0.91 -2.37
CA GLU A 352 1.91 -1.90 -1.51
C GLU A 352 3.44 -1.92 -1.68
N VAL A 353 4.06 -0.75 -1.52
CA VAL A 353 5.50 -0.60 -1.75
C VAL A 353 6.34 -1.40 -0.77
N GLU A 354 5.81 -1.72 0.42
CA GLU A 354 6.43 -2.58 1.42
C GLU A 354 6.85 -3.94 0.85
N ASP A 355 6.10 -4.53 -0.08
CA ASP A 355 6.43 -5.82 -0.72
C ASP A 355 7.76 -5.80 -1.49
N VAL A 356 8.23 -4.62 -1.85
CA VAL A 356 9.53 -4.40 -2.50
C VAL A 356 10.62 -4.08 -1.48
N PHE A 357 10.24 -3.48 -0.35
CA PHE A 357 11.14 -2.95 0.67
C PHE A 357 11.38 -3.88 1.86
N GLU A 358 10.55 -4.91 2.04
CA GLU A 358 10.67 -5.87 3.14
C GLU A 358 12.10 -6.43 3.20
N HIS A 359 12.74 -6.17 4.35
CA HIS A 359 13.99 -6.82 4.71
C HIS A 359 13.67 -8.27 5.03
N ASP A 360 14.20 -9.22 4.26
CA ASP A 360 14.20 -10.63 4.66
C ASP A 360 15.15 -10.80 5.86
N PRO A 361 14.64 -10.88 7.11
CA PRO A 361 15.50 -10.89 8.31
C PRO A 361 16.29 -12.20 8.41
N PHE A 362 15.81 -13.26 7.73
CA PHE A 362 16.48 -14.55 7.64
C PHE A 362 17.66 -14.54 6.66
N ALA A 363 17.64 -13.69 5.64
CA ALA A 363 18.74 -13.57 4.68
C ALA A 363 20.04 -13.04 5.31
N ASP A 364 19.93 -12.11 6.27
CA ASP A 364 21.08 -11.57 7.01
C ASP A 364 21.65 -12.57 8.02
N LEU A 365 20.82 -13.47 8.57
CA LEU A 365 21.22 -14.46 9.58
C LEU A 365 22.00 -15.65 8.97
N PHE A 366 21.71 -16.02 7.72
CA PHE A 366 22.33 -17.17 7.04
C PHE A 366 23.29 -16.79 5.90
N GLY A 367 23.74 -15.52 5.83
CA GLY A 367 24.71 -15.08 4.82
C GLY A 367 24.23 -15.22 3.37
N GLY A 368 22.90 -15.25 3.16
CA GLY A 368 22.27 -15.46 1.87
C GLY A 368 22.36 -14.24 0.97
N ARG A 369 23.10 -14.35 -0.14
CA ARG A 369 23.12 -13.45 -1.32
C ARG A 369 23.14 -11.93 -1.04
N ARG A 370 24.19 -11.45 -0.36
CA ARG A 370 24.52 -10.00 -0.22
C ARG A 370 24.58 -9.20 -1.54
N GLY A 371 24.78 -9.85 -2.70
CA GLY A 371 24.91 -9.15 -3.99
C GLY A 371 23.60 -8.65 -4.63
N ARG A 372 22.47 -9.33 -4.40
CA ARG A 372 21.21 -9.02 -5.09
C ARG A 372 20.38 -7.95 -4.36
N ALA A 373 20.40 -7.98 -3.02
CA ALA A 373 19.78 -6.94 -2.20
C ALA A 373 20.46 -5.57 -2.39
N ALA A 374 21.79 -5.52 -2.49
CA ALA A 374 22.53 -4.26 -2.68
C ALA A 374 22.25 -3.59 -4.04
N ALA A 375 22.08 -4.38 -5.10
CA ALA A 375 21.68 -3.89 -6.42
C ALA A 375 20.27 -3.27 -6.39
N GLY A 376 19.32 -3.89 -5.67
CA GLY A 376 18.00 -3.33 -5.42
C GLY A 376 18.06 -1.99 -4.67
N LYS A 377 18.89 -1.87 -3.62
CA LYS A 377 19.04 -0.61 -2.86
C LYS A 377 19.58 0.55 -3.72
N ALA A 378 20.61 0.28 -4.52
CA ALA A 378 21.21 1.29 -5.41
C ALA A 378 20.26 1.69 -6.56
N TRP A 379 19.51 0.72 -7.09
CA TRP A 379 18.50 0.96 -8.11
C TRP A 379 17.36 1.84 -7.57
N ILE A 380 16.80 1.52 -6.40
CA ILE A 380 15.68 2.30 -5.80
C ILE A 380 16.09 3.76 -5.60
N ASN A 381 17.31 3.99 -5.11
CA ASN A 381 17.81 5.35 -4.91
C ASN A 381 17.84 6.13 -6.22
N ARG A 382 18.37 5.51 -7.28
CA ARG A 382 18.45 6.13 -8.60
C ARG A 382 17.06 6.38 -9.19
N THR A 383 16.13 5.47 -8.96
CA THR A 383 14.74 5.57 -9.41
C THR A 383 14.04 6.73 -8.73
N LEU A 384 14.09 6.83 -7.40
CA LEU A 384 13.50 7.94 -6.65
C LEU A 384 14.15 9.30 -7.00
N GLU A 385 15.43 9.34 -7.37
CA GLU A 385 16.11 10.60 -7.69
C GLU A 385 15.89 11.06 -9.13
N ASN A 386 15.58 10.16 -10.07
CA ASN A 386 15.57 10.45 -11.51
C ASN A 386 14.29 10.03 -12.23
N ASN A 387 13.20 9.73 -11.50
CA ASN A 387 11.94 9.34 -12.12
C ASN A 387 11.37 10.52 -12.94
N PRO A 388 11.21 10.38 -14.27
CA PRO A 388 10.79 11.49 -15.13
C PRO A 388 9.32 11.87 -14.93
N VAL A 389 8.48 10.88 -14.62
CA VAL A 389 7.06 11.05 -14.31
C VAL A 389 6.89 11.09 -12.79
N PRO A 390 6.09 12.02 -12.23
CA PRO A 390 5.85 12.06 -10.80
C PRO A 390 5.16 10.78 -10.32
N ALA A 391 5.65 10.23 -9.21
CA ALA A 391 5.19 8.95 -8.69
C ALA A 391 4.47 9.09 -7.34
N LEU A 392 3.36 8.37 -7.22
CA LEU A 392 2.56 8.21 -6.02
C LEU A 392 2.85 6.83 -5.43
N TRP A 393 3.30 6.79 -4.18
CA TRP A 393 3.70 5.56 -3.50
C TRP A 393 2.75 5.30 -2.33
N LEU A 394 2.17 4.11 -2.25
CA LEU A 394 1.27 3.73 -1.17
C LEU A 394 1.91 2.68 -0.28
N THR A 395 1.75 2.82 1.03
CA THR A 395 2.16 1.79 1.99
C THR A 395 1.20 1.65 3.16
N ASN A 396 1.04 0.42 3.67
CA ASN A 396 0.29 0.19 4.89
C ASN A 396 1.14 0.37 6.15
N ASP A 397 2.46 0.17 6.04
CA ASP A 397 3.40 0.23 7.15
C ASP A 397 4.69 0.95 6.75
N ALA A 398 4.75 2.25 7.05
CA ALA A 398 5.96 3.05 6.79
C ALA A 398 7.15 2.67 7.67
N ASP A 399 6.93 2.01 8.82
CA ASP A 399 8.01 1.62 9.74
C ASP A 399 8.79 0.40 9.21
N SER A 400 8.17 -0.41 8.34
CA SER A 400 8.81 -1.51 7.61
C SER A 400 9.88 -1.02 6.62
N MET A 401 9.80 0.23 6.16
CA MET A 401 10.71 0.82 5.19
C MET A 401 11.98 1.38 5.84
N ASN A 402 13.12 1.24 5.15
CA ASN A 402 14.38 1.81 5.64
C ASN A 402 14.31 3.35 5.64
N ARG A 403 14.69 3.97 6.77
CA ARG A 403 14.77 5.43 6.95
C ARG A 403 15.58 6.17 5.87
N ALA A 404 16.55 5.51 5.23
CA ALA A 404 17.30 6.08 4.13
C ALA A 404 16.46 6.31 2.85
N TYR A 405 15.41 5.51 2.64
CA TYR A 405 14.46 5.70 1.53
C TYR A 405 13.43 6.77 1.87
N LEU A 406 12.95 6.80 3.11
CA LEU A 406 11.95 7.78 3.57
C LEU A 406 12.40 9.24 3.38
N ARG A 407 13.72 9.51 3.46
CA ARG A 407 14.30 10.85 3.26
C ARG A 407 14.27 11.36 1.82
N ARG A 408 13.95 10.50 0.85
CA ARG A 408 13.95 10.83 -0.59
C ARG A 408 12.56 11.04 -1.17
N PHE A 409 11.52 10.87 -0.37
CA PHE A 409 10.19 11.33 -0.74
C PHE A 409 10.11 12.83 -0.47
N ASP A 410 9.64 13.60 -1.45
CA ASP A 410 9.53 15.05 -1.33
C ASP A 410 8.45 15.46 -0.33
N TYR A 411 7.40 14.64 -0.24
CA TYR A 411 6.30 14.85 0.70
C TYR A 411 5.71 13.50 1.11
N ALA A 412 5.26 13.40 2.36
CA ALA A 412 4.63 12.21 2.90
C ALA A 412 3.34 12.58 3.62
N ILE A 413 2.23 11.95 3.23
CA ILE A 413 0.91 12.16 3.82
C ILE A 413 0.54 10.93 4.62
N ARG A 414 0.25 11.16 5.90
CA ARG A 414 -0.24 10.12 6.79
C ARG A 414 -1.76 10.04 6.75
N PHE A 415 -2.27 8.85 6.51
CA PHE A 415 -3.65 8.49 6.74
C PHE A 415 -3.83 7.96 8.15
N THR A 416 -4.68 8.63 8.91
CA THR A 416 -5.18 8.16 10.20
C THR A 416 -6.62 7.70 10.04
N VAL A 417 -7.21 7.16 11.11
CA VAL A 417 -8.66 6.94 11.09
C VAL A 417 -9.34 8.31 10.97
N PRO A 418 -10.23 8.52 9.98
CA PRO A 418 -10.87 9.82 9.78
C PRO A 418 -11.64 10.27 11.02
N PRO A 419 -11.76 11.59 11.32
CA PRO A 419 -12.59 12.10 12.41
C PRO A 419 -14.05 11.65 12.31
N GLN A 420 -14.80 11.69 13.43
CA GLN A 420 -16.19 11.20 13.46
C GLN A 420 -17.10 11.91 12.44
N SER A 421 -16.96 13.23 12.29
CA SER A 421 -17.69 14.01 11.29
C SER A 421 -17.46 13.50 9.86
N VAL A 422 -16.20 13.22 9.52
CA VAL A 422 -15.82 12.65 8.21
C VAL A 422 -16.32 11.20 8.07
N ARG A 423 -16.26 10.39 9.14
CA ARG A 423 -16.82 9.02 9.12
C ARG A 423 -18.33 9.01 8.88
N ILE A 424 -19.06 10.00 9.42
CA ILE A 424 -20.49 10.19 9.15
C ILE A 424 -20.71 10.48 7.66
N GLU A 425 -19.92 11.35 7.05
CA GLU A 425 -20.02 11.66 5.62
C GLU A 425 -19.69 10.43 4.74
N ILE A 426 -18.63 9.70 5.07
CA ILE A 426 -18.26 8.45 4.39
C ILE A 426 -19.38 7.41 4.51
N ALA A 427 -19.93 7.25 5.72
CA ALA A 427 -21.06 6.35 5.96
C ALA A 427 -22.29 6.78 5.15
N ARG A 428 -22.63 8.07 5.11
CA ARG A 428 -23.72 8.61 4.27
C ARG A 428 -23.48 8.33 2.79
N HIS A 429 -22.25 8.52 2.31
CA HIS A 429 -21.90 8.27 0.92
C HIS A 429 -22.10 6.80 0.51
N HIS A 430 -21.67 5.86 1.35
CA HIS A 430 -21.78 4.43 1.02
C HIS A 430 -23.17 3.83 1.31
N LEU A 431 -23.86 4.29 2.36
CA LEU A 431 -25.14 3.75 2.80
C LEU A 431 -26.34 4.42 2.10
N GLY A 432 -26.16 5.60 1.51
CA GLY A 432 -27.21 6.32 0.78
C GLY A 432 -28.48 6.51 1.63
N ASP A 433 -29.63 6.12 1.10
CA ASP A 433 -30.94 6.26 1.75
C ASP A 433 -31.04 5.54 3.10
N TRP A 434 -30.22 4.51 3.36
CA TRP A 434 -30.23 3.79 4.64
C TRP A 434 -29.58 4.56 5.78
N ALA A 435 -28.79 5.58 5.46
CA ALA A 435 -28.13 6.42 6.42
C ALA A 435 -29.15 7.10 7.36
N GLY A 436 -30.24 7.65 6.81
CA GLY A 436 -31.24 8.44 7.52
C GLY A 436 -30.68 9.65 8.28
N GLU A 437 -31.56 10.33 9.02
CA GLU A 437 -31.23 11.54 9.81
C GLU A 437 -30.98 11.24 11.30
N ASP A 438 -31.20 9.99 11.75
CA ASP A 438 -31.22 9.60 13.16
C ASP A 438 -29.84 9.26 13.77
N ASP A 439 -29.80 9.17 15.11
CA ASP A 439 -28.66 8.78 15.96
C ASP A 439 -27.93 7.47 15.56
N TRP A 440 -28.55 6.63 14.73
CA TRP A 440 -27.97 5.37 14.27
C TRP A 440 -26.62 5.57 13.55
N LEU A 441 -26.51 6.60 12.70
CA LEU A 441 -25.28 6.85 11.97
C LEU A 441 -24.16 7.37 12.88
N ALA A 442 -24.53 8.21 13.85
CA ALA A 442 -23.61 8.70 14.87
C ALA A 442 -23.05 7.53 15.71
N ARG A 443 -23.87 6.52 16.01
CA ARG A 443 -23.46 5.29 16.71
C ARG A 443 -22.48 4.44 15.91
N ILE A 444 -22.71 4.27 14.60
CA ILE A 444 -21.77 3.56 13.73
C ILE A 444 -20.46 4.34 13.60
N ALA A 445 -20.55 5.65 13.38
CA ALA A 445 -19.39 6.51 13.26
C ALA A 445 -18.63 6.69 14.58
N ALA A 446 -19.23 6.40 15.75
CA ALA A 446 -18.55 6.42 17.04
C ALA A 446 -17.52 5.28 17.20
N HIS A 447 -17.53 4.27 16.33
CA HIS A 447 -16.52 3.22 16.34
C HIS A 447 -15.20 3.72 15.75
N GLU A 448 -14.21 3.97 16.62
CA GLU A 448 -12.88 4.52 16.27
C GLU A 448 -12.01 3.63 15.37
N HIS A 449 -12.41 2.38 15.11
CA HIS A 449 -11.64 1.45 14.26
C HIS A 449 -12.33 1.12 12.95
N LEU A 450 -13.48 1.73 12.69
CA LEU A 450 -14.27 1.50 11.50
C LEU A 450 -13.62 2.18 10.30
N THR A 451 -13.23 1.39 9.30
CA THR A 451 -12.64 1.90 8.06
C THR A 451 -13.69 2.13 6.97
N PRO A 452 -13.46 3.07 6.04
CA PRO A 452 -14.29 3.24 4.83
C PRO A 452 -14.56 1.93 4.08
N ALA A 453 -13.53 1.08 3.93
CA ALA A 453 -13.68 -0.21 3.26
C ALA A 453 -14.64 -1.17 3.98
N GLN A 454 -14.71 -1.14 5.32
CA GLN A 454 -15.68 -1.92 6.09
C GLN A 454 -17.12 -1.42 5.85
N LEU A 455 -17.31 -0.10 5.82
CA LEU A 455 -18.60 0.52 5.51
C LEU A 455 -19.07 0.18 4.09
N GLU A 456 -18.19 0.29 3.11
CA GLU A 456 -18.49 -0.05 1.72
C GLU A 456 -18.91 -1.52 1.57
N ARG A 457 -18.16 -2.45 2.20
CA ARG A 457 -18.49 -3.88 2.20
C ARG A 457 -19.84 -4.17 2.87
N ALA A 458 -20.12 -3.53 4.00
CA ALA A 458 -21.40 -3.66 4.68
C ALA A 458 -22.56 -3.12 3.84
N ALA A 459 -22.40 -1.95 3.21
CA ALA A 459 -23.37 -1.39 2.28
C ALA A 459 -23.57 -2.27 1.05
N LYS A 460 -22.50 -2.87 0.51
CA LYS A 460 -22.57 -3.83 -0.60
C LYS A 460 -23.38 -5.07 -0.19
N LEU A 461 -23.18 -5.60 1.00
CA LEU A 461 -23.97 -6.74 1.50
C LEU A 461 -25.45 -6.39 1.58
N ALA A 462 -25.81 -5.24 2.19
CA ALA A 462 -27.20 -4.80 2.26
C ALA A 462 -27.83 -4.58 0.89
N ARG A 463 -27.07 -4.13 -0.11
CA ARG A 463 -27.58 -3.97 -1.49
C ARG A 463 -27.95 -5.28 -2.17
N HIS A 464 -27.25 -6.37 -1.87
CA HIS A 464 -27.41 -7.64 -2.59
C HIS A 464 -28.20 -8.69 -1.81
N ALA A 465 -28.10 -8.68 -0.48
CA ALA A 465 -28.77 -9.63 0.40
C ALA A 465 -29.95 -9.01 1.18
N GLY A 466 -30.14 -7.70 1.06
CA GLY A 466 -31.27 -6.99 1.65
C GLY A 466 -32.58 -7.32 0.96
N ASN A 467 -33.67 -7.24 1.72
CA ASN A 467 -35.04 -7.41 1.24
C ASN A 467 -35.70 -6.06 0.86
N GLY A 468 -34.94 -4.97 0.87
CA GLY A 468 -35.43 -3.61 0.61
C GLY A 468 -36.03 -2.89 1.81
N ASP A 469 -36.28 -3.59 2.92
CA ASP A 469 -36.74 -2.99 4.17
C ASP A 469 -35.61 -2.22 4.89
N LEU A 470 -35.90 -1.01 5.34
CA LEU A 470 -34.91 -0.11 5.91
C LEU A 470 -34.32 -0.67 7.21
N GLU A 471 -35.15 -1.20 8.12
CA GLU A 471 -34.71 -1.74 9.40
C GLU A 471 -33.94 -3.05 9.23
N ALA A 472 -34.44 -3.96 8.40
CA ALA A 472 -33.74 -5.20 8.08
C ALA A 472 -32.37 -4.95 7.43
N ASN A 473 -32.28 -3.99 6.49
CA ASN A 473 -31.01 -3.63 5.86
C ASN A 473 -30.04 -2.97 6.84
N ARG A 474 -30.53 -2.08 7.72
CA ARG A 474 -29.73 -1.50 8.81
C ARG A 474 -29.19 -2.57 9.76
N ALA A 475 -30.01 -3.55 10.13
CA ALA A 475 -29.59 -4.68 10.96
C ALA A 475 -28.51 -5.52 10.27
N LEU A 476 -28.65 -5.76 8.97
CA LEU A 476 -27.67 -6.50 8.17
C LEU A 476 -26.32 -5.76 8.09
N VAL A 477 -26.33 -4.43 7.89
CA VAL A 477 -25.14 -3.57 7.92
C VAL A 477 -24.46 -3.68 9.27
N GLN A 478 -25.21 -3.50 10.36
CA GLN A 478 -24.67 -3.58 11.73
C GLN A 478 -24.02 -4.94 11.98
N GLN A 479 -24.69 -6.03 11.60
CA GLN A 479 -24.16 -7.39 11.73
C GLN A 479 -22.86 -7.58 10.93
N ALA A 480 -22.78 -7.05 9.72
CA ALA A 480 -21.57 -7.13 8.89
C ALA A 480 -20.38 -6.39 9.53
N LEU A 481 -20.63 -5.19 10.05
CA LEU A 481 -19.62 -4.38 10.74
C LEU A 481 -19.13 -5.07 12.01
N ASP A 482 -20.04 -5.59 12.84
CA ASP A 482 -19.70 -6.31 14.08
C ASP A 482 -18.84 -7.56 13.79
N ARG A 483 -19.20 -8.34 12.77
CA ARG A 483 -18.42 -9.52 12.35
C ARG A 483 -17.05 -9.14 11.83
N SER A 484 -16.95 -8.08 11.02
CA SER A 484 -15.67 -7.60 10.50
C SER A 484 -14.75 -7.09 11.61
N ALA A 485 -15.28 -6.30 12.56
CA ALA A 485 -14.52 -5.81 13.71
C ALA A 485 -13.98 -6.97 14.58
N THR A 486 -14.81 -7.99 14.80
CA THR A 486 -14.41 -9.20 15.55
C THR A 486 -13.27 -9.95 14.84
N LEU A 487 -13.38 -10.15 13.52
CA LEU A 487 -12.36 -10.83 12.73
C LEU A 487 -11.00 -10.11 12.79
N LEU A 488 -11.02 -8.78 12.70
CA LEU A 488 -9.82 -7.94 12.75
C LEU A 488 -9.27 -7.74 14.16
N ARG A 489 -9.84 -8.41 15.18
CA ARG A 489 -9.51 -8.25 16.60
C ARG A 489 -9.52 -6.78 17.04
N GLN A 490 -10.33 -5.96 16.37
CA GLN A 490 -10.55 -4.60 16.79
C GLN A 490 -11.27 -4.71 18.13
N LYS A 491 -10.61 -4.28 19.21
CA LYS A 491 -11.27 -4.21 20.52
C LYS A 491 -12.54 -3.41 20.28
N ARG A 492 -13.70 -4.01 20.55
CA ARG A 492 -14.92 -3.22 20.71
C ARG A 492 -14.53 -2.11 21.67
N ALA A 493 -14.61 -0.85 21.23
CA ALA A 493 -14.67 0.24 22.20
C ALA A 493 -15.80 -0.19 23.15
N PRO A 494 -15.49 -0.51 24.42
CA PRO A 494 -16.30 -1.42 25.22
C PRO A 494 -17.65 -0.76 25.41
N ALA A 495 -18.65 -1.10 24.56
CA ALA A 495 -19.80 -0.26 24.20
C ALA A 495 -19.77 1.01 25.03
N ARG A 496 -18.84 1.91 24.72
CA ARG A 496 -18.53 3.00 25.65
C ARG A 496 -19.70 3.88 25.41
N ASN A 497 -20.70 3.74 26.27
CA ASN A 497 -22.02 4.24 26.04
C ASN A 497 -21.81 5.66 25.52
N VAL A 498 -22.04 5.84 24.21
CA VAL A 498 -22.53 7.11 23.73
C VAL A 498 -23.93 7.13 24.33
N VAL A 499 -23.99 7.36 25.64
CA VAL A 499 -25.10 8.05 26.23
C VAL A 499 -24.95 9.38 25.49
N PRO A 500 -25.88 9.77 24.61
CA PRO A 500 -25.99 11.18 24.23
C PRO A 500 -25.90 11.91 25.55
N THR A 501 -24.90 12.76 25.74
CA THR A 501 -24.51 13.21 27.08
C THR A 501 -25.69 13.88 27.78
N GLY A 502 -26.48 13.08 28.51
CA GLY A 502 -27.25 13.47 29.68
C GLY A 502 -26.31 13.75 30.84
N TYR A 503 -25.00 13.70 30.60
CA TYR A 503 -23.95 14.21 31.46
C TYR A 503 -24.07 15.73 31.57
N ASP A 504 -24.85 16.12 32.56
CA ASP A 504 -25.11 17.51 32.84
C ASP A 504 -23.99 18.09 33.73
N LEU A 505 -23.25 19.05 33.18
CA LEU A 505 -22.19 19.77 33.87
C LEU A 505 -22.68 20.39 35.19
N ARG A 506 -23.99 20.62 35.37
CA ARG A 506 -24.58 21.12 36.62
C ARG A 506 -24.35 20.20 37.81
N PHE A 507 -24.07 18.91 37.60
CA PHE A 507 -23.78 17.94 38.66
C PHE A 507 -22.28 17.73 38.91
N LEU A 508 -21.41 18.50 38.26
CA LEU A 508 -20.00 18.58 38.64
C LEU A 508 -19.82 19.52 39.83
N ASN A 509 -19.13 19.04 40.86
CA ASN A 509 -18.60 19.92 41.91
C ASN A 509 -17.08 20.00 41.75
N VAL A 510 -16.64 21.02 41.03
CA VAL A 510 -15.22 21.29 40.82
C VAL A 510 -14.85 22.69 41.29
N ASP A 511 -13.58 22.88 41.61
CA ASP A 511 -13.02 24.15 42.10
C ASP A 511 -12.73 25.18 41.00
N GLN A 512 -12.98 24.84 39.74
CA GLN A 512 -12.79 25.69 38.56
C GLN A 512 -14.10 25.92 37.79
N ASP A 513 -14.16 27.03 37.05
CA ASP A 513 -15.27 27.32 36.14
C ASP A 513 -15.12 26.50 34.84
N VAL A 514 -15.88 25.41 34.74
CA VAL A 514 -15.82 24.45 33.62
C VAL A 514 -16.20 25.09 32.28
N PRO A 515 -17.33 25.81 32.14
CA PRO A 515 -17.65 26.52 30.89
C PRO A 515 -16.53 27.46 30.44
N LYS A 516 -15.95 28.23 31.36
CA LYS A 516 -14.84 29.14 31.03
C LYS A 516 -13.58 28.39 30.61
N LEU A 517 -13.29 27.25 31.24
CA LEU A 517 -12.17 26.37 30.87
C LEU A 517 -12.35 25.82 29.45
N ILE A 518 -13.52 25.28 29.12
CA ILE A 518 -13.82 24.75 27.79
C ILE A 518 -13.69 25.84 26.72
N ALA A 519 -14.25 27.03 26.96
CA ALA A 519 -14.14 28.17 26.05
C ALA A 519 -12.69 28.67 25.89
N ALA A 520 -11.82 28.47 26.89
CA ALA A 520 -10.38 28.73 26.75
C ALA A 520 -9.69 27.65 25.91
N LEU A 521 -10.01 26.37 26.13
CA LEU A 521 -9.46 25.25 25.38
C LEU A 521 -9.89 25.27 23.91
N GLN A 522 -11.11 25.72 23.59
CA GLN A 522 -11.56 25.90 22.21
C GLN A 522 -10.72 26.94 21.44
N ARG A 523 -10.19 27.94 22.15
CA ARG A 523 -9.27 28.93 21.55
C ARG A 523 -7.83 28.44 21.50
N ARG A 524 -7.42 27.61 22.46
CA ARG A 524 -6.07 27.02 22.57
C ARG A 524 -6.18 25.58 23.09
N PRO A 525 -6.26 24.57 22.20
CA PRO A 525 -6.52 23.18 22.59
C PRO A 525 -5.25 22.47 23.02
N GLN A 526 -4.50 23.09 23.94
CA GLN A 526 -3.22 22.62 24.46
C GLN A 526 -3.18 22.83 25.98
N GLY A 527 -2.59 21.88 26.70
CA GLY A 527 -2.37 22.03 28.13
C GLY A 527 -2.23 20.69 28.85
N ILE A 528 -1.72 20.77 30.07
CA ILE A 528 -1.46 19.63 30.94
C ILE A 528 -2.33 19.79 32.18
N PHE A 529 -3.25 18.85 32.40
CA PHE A 529 -4.24 18.89 33.47
C PHE A 529 -4.13 17.66 34.37
N CYS A 530 -4.24 17.88 35.67
CA CYS A 530 -4.41 16.83 36.67
C CYS A 530 -5.81 16.96 37.30
N PHE A 531 -6.68 15.99 37.01
CA PHE A 531 -8.01 15.87 37.60
C PHE A 531 -7.92 14.96 38.82
N HIS A 532 -8.19 15.50 40.00
CA HIS A 532 -8.05 14.74 41.23
C HIS A 532 -9.28 14.85 42.13
N GLY A 533 -9.58 13.79 42.87
CA GLY A 533 -10.71 13.77 43.80
C GLY A 533 -11.26 12.36 44.02
N PRO A 534 -12.28 12.19 44.86
CA PRO A 534 -12.87 10.87 45.17
C PRO A 534 -13.34 10.12 43.91
N ALA A 535 -13.36 8.79 43.98
CA ALA A 535 -13.86 7.95 42.88
C ALA A 535 -15.35 8.22 42.60
N GLY A 536 -15.75 8.23 41.33
CA GLY A 536 -17.15 8.45 40.93
C GLY A 536 -17.59 9.92 40.84
N THR A 537 -16.68 10.89 40.98
CA THR A 537 -16.99 12.34 40.87
C THR A 537 -17.07 12.90 39.45
N GLY A 538 -16.85 12.07 38.42
CA GLY A 538 -16.97 12.49 37.01
C GLY A 538 -15.69 12.97 36.33
N LYS A 539 -14.51 12.66 36.87
CA LYS A 539 -13.20 13.03 36.28
C LYS A 539 -13.05 12.60 34.81
N SER A 540 -13.26 11.32 34.52
CA SER A 540 -13.12 10.76 33.18
C SER A 540 -14.25 11.22 32.23
N GLU A 541 -15.42 11.55 32.78
CA GLU A 541 -16.55 12.12 32.01
C GLU A 541 -16.27 13.55 31.57
N LEU A 542 -15.72 14.40 32.45
CA LEU A 542 -15.32 15.76 32.06
C LEU A 542 -14.25 15.73 30.96
N ALA A 543 -13.28 14.82 31.04
CA ALA A 543 -12.27 14.67 29.99
C ALA A 543 -12.88 14.32 28.63
N ARG A 544 -13.91 13.45 28.61
CA ARG A 544 -14.67 13.12 27.40
C ARG A 544 -15.43 14.34 26.88
N HIS A 545 -16.16 15.03 27.75
CA HIS A 545 -16.91 16.22 27.37
C HIS A 545 -16.00 17.31 26.78
N ILE A 546 -14.78 17.47 27.32
CA ILE A 546 -13.77 18.36 26.75
C ILE A 546 -13.38 17.93 25.32
N ALA A 547 -13.12 16.64 25.09
CA ALA A 547 -12.77 16.15 23.75
C ALA A 547 -13.91 16.37 22.74
N ASP A 548 -15.15 16.07 23.14
CA ASP A 548 -16.35 16.29 22.32
C ASP A 548 -16.52 17.78 21.98
N ALA A 549 -16.39 18.67 22.97
CA ALA A 549 -16.51 20.12 22.78
C ALA A 549 -15.38 20.75 21.94
N LEU A 550 -14.26 20.03 21.79
CA LEU A 550 -13.12 20.40 20.94
C LEU A 550 -13.15 19.71 19.57
N GLU A 551 -14.11 18.82 19.33
CA GLU A 551 -14.18 17.96 18.13
C GLU A 551 -12.90 17.14 17.88
N LYS A 552 -12.21 16.75 18.97
CA LYS A 552 -10.95 15.99 18.92
C LYS A 552 -11.15 14.54 19.35
N PRO A 553 -10.41 13.57 18.77
CA PRO A 553 -10.43 12.19 19.24
C PRO A 553 -10.01 12.09 20.72
N LEU A 554 -10.60 11.16 21.47
CA LEU A 554 -10.28 10.93 22.89
C LEU A 554 -9.44 9.66 23.05
N LEU A 555 -8.13 9.81 23.25
CA LEU A 555 -7.24 8.68 23.49
C LEU A 555 -7.15 8.38 25.00
N VAL A 556 -7.89 7.38 25.48
CA VAL A 556 -7.82 6.96 26.90
C VAL A 556 -6.90 5.76 27.06
N LYS A 557 -5.87 5.90 27.90
CA LYS A 557 -4.99 4.82 28.36
C LYS A 557 -5.13 4.66 29.86
N ARG A 558 -5.25 3.43 30.36
CA ARG A 558 -5.11 3.18 31.79
C ARG A 558 -3.64 3.06 32.12
N ALA A 559 -3.24 3.54 33.28
CA ALA A 559 -1.86 3.34 33.75
C ALA A 559 -1.46 1.85 33.81
N SER A 560 -2.41 0.94 34.09
CA SER A 560 -2.20 -0.51 34.01
C SER A 560 -1.87 -1.04 32.62
N ASP A 561 -2.33 -0.36 31.55
CA ASP A 561 -2.08 -0.79 30.17
C ASP A 561 -0.62 -0.55 29.74
N LEU A 562 0.07 0.35 30.45
CA LEU A 562 1.45 0.74 30.16
C LEU A 562 2.46 -0.14 30.91
N LEU A 563 2.07 -0.69 32.08
CA LEU A 563 2.94 -1.49 32.93
C LEU A 563 3.14 -2.90 32.37
N ASP A 564 4.39 -3.24 32.02
CA ASP A 564 4.81 -4.61 31.66
C ASP A 564 5.91 -5.12 32.61
N MET A 565 6.08 -6.44 32.68
CA MET A 565 7.11 -7.10 33.52
C MET A 565 8.54 -6.91 32.98
N TYR A 566 8.70 -6.46 31.74
CA TYR A 566 10.00 -6.32 31.05
C TYR A 566 10.47 -4.86 30.98
N LEU A 567 11.67 -4.60 31.51
CA LEU A 567 12.34 -3.29 31.52
C LEU A 567 12.58 -2.77 30.08
N GLY A 568 12.30 -1.49 29.83
CA GLY A 568 12.48 -0.80 28.53
C GLY A 568 11.26 -0.77 27.62
N GLN A 569 10.37 -1.77 27.67
CA GLN A 569 9.14 -1.76 26.87
C GLN A 569 8.13 -0.73 27.37
N THR A 570 8.07 -0.50 28.68
CA THR A 570 7.18 0.50 29.29
C THR A 570 7.50 1.92 28.82
N GLU A 571 8.78 2.29 28.75
CA GLU A 571 9.22 3.62 28.26
C GLU A 571 8.87 3.80 26.78
N GLN A 572 9.10 2.78 25.95
CA GLN A 572 8.69 2.79 24.54
C GLN A 572 7.17 2.94 24.39
N ARG A 573 6.38 2.28 25.25
CA ARG A 573 4.91 2.42 25.26
C ARG A 573 4.44 3.81 25.68
N ILE A 574 5.14 4.44 26.63
CA ILE A 574 4.85 5.82 27.04
C ILE A 574 5.14 6.79 25.88
N ALA A 575 6.33 6.70 25.27
CA ALA A 575 6.67 7.51 24.11
C ALA A 575 5.67 7.29 22.96
N ALA A 576 5.37 6.04 22.62
CA ALA A 576 4.39 5.70 21.60
C ALA A 576 2.98 6.21 21.91
N MET A 577 2.58 6.24 23.19
CA MET A 577 1.28 6.82 23.61
C MET A 577 1.20 8.32 23.31
N PHE A 578 2.24 9.10 23.64
CA PHE A 578 2.27 10.53 23.35
C PHE A 578 2.41 10.80 21.85
N ASP A 579 3.21 10.01 21.14
CA ASP A 579 3.33 10.11 19.70
C ASP A 579 2.00 9.79 19.00
N ASP A 580 1.29 8.75 19.41
CA ASP A 580 -0.04 8.40 18.89
C ASP A 580 -1.05 9.54 19.15
N ALA A 581 -1.01 10.17 20.33
CA ALA A 581 -1.83 11.33 20.64
C ALA A 581 -1.48 12.55 19.76
N ARG A 582 -0.19 12.82 19.56
CA ARG A 582 0.31 13.94 18.73
C ARG A 582 -0.09 13.74 17.28
N GLN A 583 0.03 12.51 16.79
CA GLN A 583 -0.28 12.13 15.41
C GLN A 583 -1.78 12.18 15.09
N ARG A 584 -2.63 11.92 16.08
CA ARG A 584 -4.09 11.98 15.94
C ARG A 584 -4.70 13.34 16.28
N ASP A 585 -3.88 14.31 16.70
CA ASP A 585 -4.34 15.54 17.35
C ASP A 585 -5.41 15.28 18.44
N ALA A 586 -5.17 14.25 19.25
CA ALA A 586 -6.14 13.72 20.21
C ALA A 586 -5.97 14.33 21.61
N VAL A 587 -7.08 14.36 22.36
CA VAL A 587 -7.04 14.58 23.81
C VAL A 587 -6.55 13.29 24.46
N LEU A 588 -5.36 13.32 25.04
CA LEU A 588 -4.75 12.17 25.71
C LEU A 588 -5.17 12.13 27.17
N VAL A 589 -5.84 11.05 27.57
CA VAL A 589 -6.24 10.80 28.96
C VAL A 589 -5.46 9.62 29.52
N LEU A 590 -4.70 9.87 30.59
CA LEU A 590 -4.14 8.81 31.42
C LEU A 590 -5.03 8.62 32.65
N ASP A 591 -5.81 7.54 32.65
CA ASP A 591 -6.75 7.20 33.71
C ASP A 591 -6.05 6.37 34.80
N GLU A 592 -6.40 6.58 36.07
CA GLU A 592 -5.84 5.84 37.22
C GLU A 592 -4.31 5.96 37.36
N ALA A 593 -3.79 7.16 37.12
CA ALA A 593 -2.36 7.44 37.18
C ALA A 593 -1.76 7.34 38.59
N ASP A 594 -2.58 7.16 39.63
CA ASP A 594 -2.16 6.86 41.00
C ASP A 594 -1.47 5.50 41.15
N SER A 595 -1.62 4.60 40.18
CA SER A 595 -0.80 3.39 40.08
C SER A 595 0.62 3.67 39.58
N PHE A 596 0.81 4.74 38.81
CA PHE A 596 2.06 5.09 38.13
C PHE A 596 2.88 6.15 38.89
N LEU A 597 2.22 7.14 39.50
CA LEU A 597 2.85 8.34 40.07
C LEU A 597 3.05 8.31 41.61
N ARG A 598 3.15 7.13 42.24
CA ARG A 598 3.25 7.00 43.71
C ARG A 598 4.54 7.59 44.28
N ASP A 599 4.50 7.98 45.56
CA ASP A 599 5.62 8.60 46.28
C ASP A 599 6.92 7.77 46.15
N ARG A 600 7.92 8.41 45.52
CA ARG A 600 9.26 7.89 45.21
C ARG A 600 10.02 7.40 46.45
N ARG A 601 9.62 7.84 47.65
CA ARG A 601 10.26 7.45 48.93
C ARG A 601 10.04 5.98 49.30
N GLY A 602 9.09 5.28 48.68
CA GLY A 602 8.84 3.85 48.86
C GLY A 602 9.17 2.96 47.65
N ALA A 603 9.75 3.53 46.58
CA ALA A 603 10.06 2.78 45.35
C ALA A 603 11.14 1.72 45.64
N ARG A 604 10.83 0.45 45.38
CA ARG A 604 11.74 -0.68 45.68
C ARG A 604 12.77 -0.92 44.57
N HIS A 605 12.53 -0.36 43.39
CA HIS A 605 13.37 -0.60 42.21
C HIS A 605 13.60 0.68 41.41
N SER A 606 14.79 0.81 40.83
CA SER A 606 15.20 1.97 40.02
C SER A 606 14.32 2.20 38.78
N TRP A 607 13.68 1.15 38.26
CA TRP A 607 12.86 1.23 37.05
C TRP A 607 11.55 2.00 37.23
N GLU A 608 10.97 2.01 38.43
CA GLU A 608 9.76 2.80 38.73
C GLU A 608 10.05 4.30 38.59
N VAL A 609 11.29 4.71 38.90
CA VAL A 609 11.74 6.11 38.79
C VAL A 609 11.95 6.51 37.33
N THR A 610 12.52 5.64 36.50
CA THR A 610 12.79 5.93 35.08
C THR A 610 11.49 6.09 34.29
N GLN A 611 10.50 5.21 34.51
CA GLN A 611 9.20 5.28 33.84
C GLN A 611 8.45 6.60 34.16
N VAL A 612 8.47 7.02 35.42
CA VAL A 612 7.87 8.31 35.83
C VAL A 612 8.60 9.49 35.19
N ASN A 613 9.93 9.46 35.13
CA ASN A 613 10.69 10.52 34.48
C ASN A 613 10.42 10.58 32.97
N GLU A 614 10.27 9.44 32.30
CA GLU A 614 9.91 9.40 30.88
C GLU A 614 8.52 10.00 30.65
N LEU A 615 7.51 9.61 31.44
CA LEU A 615 6.17 10.20 31.37
C LEU A 615 6.22 11.73 31.50
N LEU A 616 6.96 12.23 32.50
CA LEU A 616 7.09 13.67 32.75
C LEU A 616 7.83 14.39 31.61
N THR A 617 8.85 13.76 31.03
CA THR A 617 9.59 14.30 29.87
C THR A 617 8.68 14.40 28.65
N GLN A 618 7.92 13.35 28.37
CA GLN A 618 6.97 13.35 27.26
C GLN A 618 5.84 14.36 27.47
N MET A 619 5.33 14.50 28.70
CA MET A 619 4.34 15.53 29.04
C MET A 619 4.86 16.94 28.76
N GLU A 620 6.10 17.25 29.13
CA GLU A 620 6.71 18.57 28.91
C GLU A 620 6.94 18.86 27.41
N ALA A 621 7.21 17.83 26.61
CA ALA A 621 7.40 17.92 25.16
C ALA A 621 6.10 17.76 24.34
N PHE A 622 4.94 17.64 24.99
CA PHE A 622 3.68 17.37 24.31
C PHE A 622 2.92 18.66 23.97
N ASP A 623 2.91 19.03 22.70
CA ASP A 623 2.20 20.21 22.16
C ASP A 623 0.68 19.97 21.96
N GLY A 624 0.05 19.18 22.83
CA GLY A 624 -1.36 18.80 22.76
C GLY A 624 -2.10 18.93 24.10
N LEU A 625 -3.28 18.33 24.21
CA LEU A 625 -4.07 18.33 25.44
C LEU A 625 -3.89 17.00 26.19
N PHE A 626 -3.21 17.05 27.33
CA PHE A 626 -2.99 15.91 28.23
C PHE A 626 -3.79 16.07 29.52
N ILE A 627 -4.56 15.05 29.88
CA ILE A 627 -5.36 14.98 31.08
C ILE A 627 -5.00 13.72 31.86
N CYS A 628 -4.58 13.89 33.10
CA CYS A 628 -4.30 12.80 34.02
C CYS A 628 -5.42 12.73 35.07
N THR A 629 -5.99 11.56 35.33
CA THR A 629 -6.94 11.38 36.44
C THR A 629 -6.27 10.64 37.61
N THR A 630 -6.58 11.07 38.84
CA THR A 630 -6.08 10.41 40.06
C THR A 630 -7.11 10.47 41.17
N ASN A 631 -7.21 9.39 41.94
CA ASN A 631 -8.02 9.38 43.17
C ASN A 631 -7.20 9.78 44.40
N LEU A 632 -5.86 9.80 44.30
CA LEU A 632 -4.95 9.89 45.44
C LEU A 632 -3.90 11.00 45.24
N MET A 633 -4.37 12.25 45.19
CA MET A 633 -3.49 13.42 45.01
C MET A 633 -2.39 13.52 46.07
N GLU A 634 -2.70 13.14 47.32
CA GLU A 634 -1.77 13.19 48.45
C GLU A 634 -0.63 12.16 48.34
N SER A 635 -0.79 11.13 47.51
CA SER A 635 0.21 10.09 47.29
C SER A 635 1.21 10.40 46.18
N LEU A 636 1.01 11.50 45.45
CA LEU A 636 1.87 11.93 44.35
C LEU A 636 3.13 12.61 44.88
N ASP A 637 4.27 12.34 44.26
CA ASP A 637 5.52 12.99 44.66
C ASP A 637 5.54 14.49 44.28
N ALA A 638 6.25 15.28 45.08
CA ALA A 638 6.32 16.73 44.91
C ALA A 638 6.90 17.16 43.55
N ALA A 639 7.73 16.33 42.90
CA ALA A 639 8.33 16.67 41.61
C ALA A 639 7.33 16.49 40.46
N SER A 640 6.45 15.49 40.51
CA SER A 640 5.34 15.35 39.56
C SER A 640 4.33 16.49 39.72
N LEU A 641 3.99 16.86 40.96
CA LEU A 641 3.05 17.95 41.24
C LEU A 641 3.49 19.32 40.69
N ARG A 642 4.80 19.56 40.53
CA ARG A 642 5.31 20.82 39.95
C ARG A 642 5.12 20.91 38.43
N ARG A 643 4.99 19.76 37.76
CA ARG A 643 4.91 19.64 36.30
C ARG A 643 3.48 19.60 35.77
N PHE A 644 2.49 19.59 36.66
CA PHE A 644 1.08 19.83 36.34
C PHE A 644 0.73 21.30 36.62
N PRO A 645 0.62 22.15 35.57
CA PRO A 645 0.26 23.56 35.75
C PRO A 645 -1.17 23.72 36.26
N TRP A 646 -2.09 22.88 35.77
CA TRP A 646 -3.50 22.90 36.13
C TRP A 646 -3.86 21.69 36.98
N LYS A 647 -4.34 21.95 38.18
CA LYS A 647 -4.84 20.94 39.13
C LYS A 647 -6.30 21.26 39.40
N ILE A 648 -7.20 20.39 38.97
CA ILE A 648 -8.64 20.56 39.14
C ILE A 648 -9.11 19.56 40.18
N ARG A 649 -9.66 20.08 41.27
CA ARG A 649 -10.21 19.28 42.36
C ARG A 649 -11.67 18.99 42.09
N PHE A 650 -12.02 17.71 42.18
CA PHE A 650 -13.37 17.19 42.16
C PHE A 650 -13.78 16.84 43.58
N ASP A 651 -14.91 17.42 44.01
CA ASP A 651 -15.48 17.20 45.33
C ASP A 651 -16.83 16.47 45.22
N PHE A 652 -17.37 15.99 46.36
CA PHE A 652 -18.69 15.37 46.44
C PHE A 652 -19.81 16.35 46.06
N LEU A 653 -20.99 15.85 45.67
CA LEU A 653 -22.11 16.71 45.28
C LEU A 653 -22.50 17.71 46.37
N LYS A 654 -22.75 18.97 45.98
CA LYS A 654 -23.35 19.99 46.86
C LYS A 654 -24.80 19.63 47.18
N PRO A 655 -25.38 20.09 48.31
CA PRO A 655 -26.75 19.75 48.70
C PRO A 655 -27.78 19.91 47.57
N GLY A 656 -27.79 21.08 46.89
CA GLY A 656 -28.70 21.30 45.76
C GLY A 656 -28.49 20.35 44.58
N GLN A 657 -27.26 19.93 44.31
CA GLN A 657 -26.93 18.98 43.23
C GLN A 657 -27.35 17.55 43.60
N ARG A 658 -27.26 17.15 44.88
CA ARG A 658 -27.70 15.82 45.35
C ARG A 658 -29.16 15.59 45.03
N TRP A 659 -30.01 16.55 45.41
CA TRP A 659 -31.45 16.49 45.11
C TRP A 659 -31.73 16.57 43.62
N GLY A 660 -31.06 17.50 42.90
CA GLY A 660 -31.26 17.65 41.46
C GLY A 660 -30.94 16.38 40.68
N LEU A 661 -29.81 15.74 40.97
CA LEU A 661 -29.40 14.49 40.32
C LEU A 661 -30.34 13.32 40.69
N PHE A 662 -30.72 13.22 41.97
CA PHE A 662 -31.67 12.21 42.43
C PHE A 662 -33.02 12.34 41.70
N ALA A 663 -33.60 13.54 41.66
CA ALA A 663 -34.90 13.77 41.05
C ALA A 663 -34.85 13.57 39.52
N GLN A 664 -33.77 14.00 38.86
CA GLN A 664 -33.59 13.82 37.43
C GLN A 664 -33.50 12.33 37.06
N GLU A 665 -32.62 11.56 37.72
CA GLU A 665 -32.44 10.15 37.39
C GLU A 665 -33.64 9.30 37.81
N PHE A 666 -34.29 9.65 38.94
CA PHE A 666 -35.53 8.99 39.35
C PHE A 666 -36.66 9.20 38.33
N ALA A 667 -36.83 10.43 37.82
CA ALA A 667 -37.79 10.72 36.77
C ALA A 667 -37.44 10.02 35.45
N ARG A 668 -36.13 9.93 35.11
CA ARG A 668 -35.64 9.22 33.92
C ARG A 668 -36.01 7.74 33.94
N LEU A 669 -36.03 7.11 35.12
CA LEU A 669 -36.47 5.72 35.32
C LEU A 669 -38.00 5.56 35.42
N GLY A 670 -38.78 6.58 35.05
CA GLY A 670 -40.25 6.54 35.09
C GLY A 670 -40.87 6.77 36.48
N GLY A 671 -40.07 7.21 37.45
CA GLY A 671 -40.54 7.51 38.81
C GLY A 671 -41.30 8.84 38.90
N ASP A 672 -42.34 8.88 39.73
CA ASP A 672 -43.12 10.09 39.97
C ASP A 672 -42.41 11.08 40.91
N ILE A 673 -42.01 12.25 40.38
CA ILE A 673 -41.30 13.31 41.12
C ILE A 673 -42.07 13.73 42.40
N ALA A 674 -43.40 13.65 42.41
CA ALA A 674 -44.19 13.96 43.59
C ALA A 674 -43.88 13.01 44.76
N GLN A 675 -43.62 11.73 44.48
CA GLN A 675 -43.19 10.74 45.47
C GLN A 675 -41.75 10.95 45.93
N ALA A 676 -40.88 11.43 45.04
CA ALA A 676 -39.50 11.78 45.36
C ALA A 676 -39.43 12.94 46.36
N ALA A 677 -40.37 13.90 46.30
CA ALA A 677 -40.36 15.11 47.14
C ALA A 677 -40.34 14.79 48.65
N ALA A 678 -40.98 13.69 49.08
CA ALA A 678 -40.96 13.23 50.46
C ALA A 678 -39.56 12.85 50.98
N TRP A 679 -38.63 12.53 50.07
CA TRP A 679 -37.27 12.12 50.37
C TRP A 679 -36.24 13.24 50.22
N LYS A 680 -36.67 14.44 49.81
CA LYS A 680 -35.78 15.57 49.52
C LYS A 680 -34.84 15.90 50.69
N GLU A 681 -35.38 16.08 51.89
CA GLU A 681 -34.57 16.38 53.10
C GLU A 681 -33.57 15.27 53.42
N SER A 682 -33.95 14.00 53.22
CA SER A 682 -33.08 12.85 53.43
C SER A 682 -31.94 12.83 52.42
N VAL A 683 -32.23 13.08 51.14
CA VAL A 683 -31.24 13.13 50.05
C VAL A 683 -30.27 14.30 50.23
N LEU A 684 -30.75 15.47 50.69
CA LEU A 684 -29.91 16.63 50.96
C LEU A 684 -28.83 16.33 52.02
N ARG A 685 -29.12 15.43 52.97
CA ARG A 685 -28.20 15.02 54.05
C ARG A 685 -27.21 13.90 53.66
N LEU A 686 -27.26 13.39 52.43
CA LEU A 686 -26.32 12.37 51.95
C LEU A 686 -24.94 12.96 51.67
N ASP A 687 -24.20 13.24 52.75
CA ASP A 687 -22.83 13.72 52.66
C ASP A 687 -21.94 12.65 52.04
N GLY A 688 -21.14 13.05 51.05
CA GLY A 688 -20.26 12.15 50.30
C GLY A 688 -20.90 11.48 49.09
N LEU A 689 -22.13 11.87 48.69
CA LEU A 689 -22.76 11.34 47.49
C LEU A 689 -21.98 11.77 46.23
N THR A 690 -21.68 10.81 45.36
CA THR A 690 -21.08 11.05 44.04
C THR A 690 -22.05 10.71 42.91
N PRO A 691 -21.91 11.34 41.72
CA PRO A 691 -22.65 10.94 40.54
C PRO A 691 -22.51 9.46 40.20
N GLY A 692 -21.33 8.89 40.44
CA GLY A 692 -21.05 7.48 40.23
C GLY A 692 -21.91 6.53 41.07
N ASP A 693 -22.25 6.92 42.30
CA ASP A 693 -23.10 6.11 43.19
C ASP A 693 -24.54 6.09 42.67
N VAL A 694 -25.05 7.25 42.22
CA VAL A 694 -26.38 7.33 41.57
C VAL A 694 -26.39 6.51 40.28
N ALA A 695 -25.38 6.66 39.43
CA ALA A 695 -25.26 5.90 38.19
C ALA A 695 -25.18 4.38 38.41
N ALA A 696 -24.56 3.93 39.51
CA ALA A 696 -24.53 2.51 39.88
C ALA A 696 -25.92 1.97 40.20
N VAL A 697 -26.70 2.69 41.02
CA VAL A 697 -28.08 2.30 41.36
C VAL A 697 -28.99 2.34 40.14
N VAL A 698 -28.86 3.37 39.31
CA VAL A 698 -29.62 3.50 38.06
C VAL A 698 -29.37 2.31 37.13
N ARG A 699 -28.12 1.89 36.93
CA ARG A 699 -27.78 0.71 36.12
C ARG A 699 -28.41 -0.58 36.64
N GLN A 700 -28.63 -0.70 37.95
CA GLN A 700 -29.33 -1.85 38.51
C GLN A 700 -30.79 -1.88 38.05
N TYR A 701 -31.49 -0.74 38.10
CA TYR A 701 -32.88 -0.63 37.63
C TYR A 701 -33.02 -0.75 36.11
N GLU A 702 -32.09 -0.19 35.34
CA GLU A 702 -32.05 -0.37 33.88
C GLU A 702 -31.85 -1.85 33.49
N LEU A 703 -31.07 -2.61 34.27
CA LEU A 703 -30.88 -4.05 34.04
C LEU A 703 -32.14 -4.88 34.37
N TRP A 704 -32.90 -4.46 35.37
CA TRP A 704 -34.13 -5.16 35.79
C TRP A 704 -35.38 -4.73 35.01
N ASP A 705 -35.30 -3.64 34.25
CA ASP A 705 -36.43 -3.03 33.55
C ASP A 705 -37.59 -2.68 34.51
N GLU A 706 -37.24 -2.21 35.72
CA GLU A 706 -38.17 -1.88 36.79
C GLU A 706 -38.21 -0.38 37.08
N THR A 707 -39.43 0.14 37.32
CA THR A 707 -39.61 1.52 37.80
C THR A 707 -39.36 1.59 39.31
N PRO A 708 -38.37 2.37 39.78
CA PRO A 708 -38.06 2.43 41.20
C PRO A 708 -39.14 3.16 42.01
N GLY A 709 -39.42 2.68 43.23
CA GLY A 709 -40.09 3.50 44.25
C GLY A 709 -39.09 4.46 44.93
N ALA A 710 -39.49 5.71 45.20
CA ALA A 710 -38.59 6.75 45.71
C ALA A 710 -37.82 6.35 46.99
N GLY A 711 -38.48 5.64 47.92
CA GLY A 711 -37.84 5.17 49.15
C GLY A 711 -36.91 3.98 48.95
N GLU A 712 -37.15 3.13 47.95
CA GLU A 712 -36.23 2.05 47.60
C GLU A 712 -34.99 2.59 46.92
N PHE A 713 -35.17 3.52 45.97
CA PHE A 713 -34.08 4.22 45.29
C PHE A 713 -33.15 4.91 46.29
N TYR A 714 -33.71 5.64 47.27
CA TYR A 714 -32.95 6.23 48.37
C TYR A 714 -32.19 5.19 49.21
N ARG A 715 -32.85 4.09 49.62
CA ARG A 715 -32.21 3.05 50.45
C ARG A 715 -31.05 2.37 49.73
N ARG A 716 -31.21 2.08 48.44
CA ARG A 716 -30.14 1.50 47.61
C ARG A 716 -28.98 2.47 47.44
N LEU A 717 -29.26 3.76 47.28
CA LEU A 717 -28.23 4.79 47.21
C LEU A 717 -27.42 4.88 48.51
N VAL A 718 -28.09 4.82 49.67
CA VAL A 718 -27.42 4.77 50.97
C VAL A 718 -26.56 3.51 51.11
N ALA A 719 -27.07 2.35 50.68
CA ALA A 719 -26.34 1.09 50.72
C ALA A 719 -25.08 1.12 49.84
N GLU A 720 -25.18 1.66 48.63
CA GLU A 720 -24.04 1.84 47.71
C GLU A 720 -22.96 2.75 48.31
N MET A 721 -23.37 3.87 48.89
CA MET A 721 -22.46 4.80 49.57
C MET A 721 -21.76 4.14 50.78
N ALA A 722 -22.46 3.28 51.51
CA ALA A 722 -21.90 2.56 52.66
C ALA A 722 -20.87 1.50 52.21
N ALA A 723 -21.20 0.68 51.21
CA ALA A 723 -20.32 -0.35 50.68
C ALA A 723 -18.98 0.24 50.18
N LYS A 724 -19.04 1.36 49.45
CA LYS A 724 -17.86 2.07 48.96
C LYS A 724 -17.00 2.67 50.06
N ARG A 725 -17.61 3.13 51.16
CA ARG A 725 -16.88 3.61 52.35
C ARG A 725 -16.16 2.47 53.06
N GLU A 726 -16.80 1.32 53.21
CA GLU A 726 -16.19 0.13 53.81
C GLU A 726 -15.01 -0.38 52.98
N GLU A 727 -15.14 -0.40 51.66
CA GLU A 727 -14.06 -0.79 50.74
C GLU A 727 -12.87 0.19 50.78
N ALA A 728 -13.14 1.49 50.85
CA ALA A 728 -12.10 2.51 50.99
C ALA A 728 -11.35 2.38 52.34
N VAL A 729 -12.08 2.10 53.43
CA VAL A 729 -11.50 1.89 54.77
C VAL A 729 -10.71 0.59 54.84
N ALA A 730 -11.22 -0.51 54.25
CA ALA A 730 -10.54 -1.80 54.17
C ALA A 730 -9.24 -1.70 53.36
N THR A 731 -9.27 -0.99 52.23
CA THR A 731 -8.09 -0.75 51.37
C THR A 731 -7.03 0.09 52.10
N ALA A 732 -7.45 1.11 52.85
CA ALA A 732 -6.55 1.91 53.68
C ALA A 732 -5.96 1.11 54.86
N ALA A 733 -6.74 0.23 55.50
CA ALA A 733 -6.31 -0.61 56.61
C ALA A 733 -5.33 -1.71 56.18
N ASN A 734 -5.58 -2.37 55.05
CA ASN A 734 -4.66 -3.38 54.50
C ASN A 734 -3.31 -2.76 54.12
N ARG A 735 -3.31 -1.52 53.62
CA ARG A 735 -2.08 -0.78 53.30
C ARG A 735 -1.31 -0.32 54.54
N ARG A 736 -1.98 0.10 55.63
CA ARG A 736 -1.32 0.39 56.91
C ARG A 736 -0.68 -0.85 57.53
N LYS A 737 -1.35 -2.00 57.49
CA LYS A 737 -0.78 -3.28 57.97
C LYS A 737 0.48 -3.68 57.20
N ASN A 738 0.49 -3.50 55.87
CA ASN A 738 1.66 -3.78 55.04
C ASN A 738 2.81 -2.79 55.26
N ALA A 739 2.53 -1.56 55.72
CA ALA A 739 3.56 -0.58 56.10
C ALA A 739 4.16 -0.87 57.49
N THR A 740 3.38 -1.39 58.44
CA THR A 740 3.86 -1.74 59.80
C THR A 740 4.48 -3.12 59.92
N ALA A 741 4.19 -4.07 59.01
CA ALA A 741 4.76 -5.42 59.04
C ALA A 741 6.22 -5.49 58.53
N TYR A 742 6.77 -4.37 58.03
CA TYR A 742 8.12 -4.28 57.47
C TYR A 742 8.88 -3.02 57.93
N GLY A 743 8.46 -2.43 59.07
CA GLY A 743 9.19 -1.37 59.75
C GLY A 743 10.35 -1.91 60.58
#